data_AF-A0A1V8T4W4-F1
#
_entry.id   AF-A0A1V8T4W4-F1
#
_cell.length_a   1.000
_cell.length_b   1.000
_cell.length_c   1.000
_cell.angle_alpha   90.00
_cell.angle_beta   90.00
_cell.angle_gamma   90.00
#
_symmetry.space_group_name_H-M   'P 1'
#
loop_
_entity.id
_entity.type
_entity.pdbx_description
1 polymer ?
#
loop_
_entity_poly.entity_id
_entity_poly.type
_entity_poly.pdbx_seq_one_letter_code
_entity_poly.pdbx_strand_id
1 'polypeptide(L)'
;MSLPAGPVVPPGQHPPFATITPTDHAAWILISSALGLSLILLFAAIRAFIHQSNRQSYGVDDYLVGIATVLGVIQAVILLSACHDGLGRSKDLLSEASANKVQQLYYVGTLFSILAVAASRASVLAFQLKLTPIKWHLRSIYAMLMATAILGVGSLLALALSCDLSRPWDIINHQCPNYLLRWNVTESIGCLIELLLVMFAVWMVWGLQTTFSNKAIVVFTFSFRLLMIVIVSLRLASFNEPGMHLDPTLLEAQFIAWTSVELNYSIISATIPILRPFIATLSTTYGGHGGFSGDAYGSSWSGGKGSSTAARGDATRSIPMNLLNRSRNGRNTTHSWLEGDKEGAGTSTAHAEHPTYGTRQKDVGDATSVESDDSQRMIIRKDVSWNVVTQAAEGPSTAPREYREAVRVSVRDFNMAETKRDVAEHEMWEGLNIEYENAYQDNPYKKACVAKAIELLPAGARVLDIGCGTGVPVSKMLADAGLDVVGTDVAPKMVELAESRIKGHFEVADTVEYEPKGQFAAVFIIYSQLGLSYPAFHSAAVKFAKALQPGGLMVIGQSPADDVPADASEWDLTRSYVDGYNLPFMGEPFATLMFTREGQKKYMRDLGMEVVYDTVDIFQPDSAKSDPETQQYVIGQLPHASK
;
A
#
# COMPACT_ATOMS: atom_id res chain seq x y z
N MET A 1 -13.17 -64.45 -5.43
CA MET A 1 -11.80 -64.07 -5.85
C MET A 1 -11.16 -63.35 -4.68
N SER A 2 -10.09 -63.92 -4.12
CA SER A 2 -9.36 -63.37 -2.98
C SER A 2 -8.86 -61.95 -3.27
N LEU A 3 -9.10 -61.01 -2.33
CA LEU A 3 -8.53 -59.66 -2.38
C LEU A 3 -7.01 -59.74 -2.60
N PRO A 4 -6.41 -58.93 -3.48
CA PRO A 4 -4.97 -58.94 -3.68
C PRO A 4 -4.29 -58.66 -2.34
N ALA A 5 -3.30 -59.49 -2.01
CA ALA A 5 -2.53 -59.36 -0.79
C ALA A 5 -1.92 -57.94 -0.75
N GLY A 6 -2.22 -57.21 0.33
CA GLY A 6 -1.59 -55.91 0.57
C GLY A 6 -0.06 -56.03 0.59
N PRO A 7 0.66 -54.91 0.43
CA PRO A 7 2.12 -54.93 0.41
C PRO A 7 2.65 -55.62 1.67
N VAL A 8 3.66 -56.50 1.51
CA VAL A 8 4.30 -57.18 2.63
C VAL A 8 5.01 -56.12 3.48
N VAL A 9 4.49 -55.86 4.67
CA VAL A 9 5.05 -54.87 5.60
C VAL A 9 6.05 -55.56 6.55
N PRO A 10 7.28 -55.06 6.69
CA PRO A 10 8.25 -55.59 7.66
C PRO A 10 7.72 -55.52 9.11
N PRO A 11 8.16 -56.42 10.01
CA PRO A 11 7.77 -56.39 11.41
C PRO A 11 8.11 -55.02 12.04
N GLY A 12 7.12 -54.36 12.63
CA GLY A 12 7.27 -53.05 13.29
C GLY A 12 6.93 -51.83 12.42
N GLN A 13 6.49 -52.02 11.17
CA GLN A 13 5.99 -50.94 10.31
C GLN A 13 4.47 -51.04 10.11
N HIS A 14 3.80 -49.90 9.95
CA HIS A 14 2.38 -49.85 9.58
C HIS A 14 2.23 -49.87 8.05
N PRO A 15 1.18 -50.52 7.50
CA PRO A 15 0.93 -50.48 6.07
C PRO A 15 0.77 -49.03 5.58
N PRO A 16 1.25 -48.71 4.37
CA PRO A 16 1.10 -47.38 3.80
C PRO A 16 -0.39 -47.03 3.68
N PHE A 17 -0.71 -45.75 3.98
CA PHE A 17 -2.08 -45.23 4.00
C PHE A 17 -2.82 -45.45 2.67
N ALA A 18 -2.10 -45.40 1.54
CA ALA A 18 -2.60 -45.75 0.22
C ALA A 18 -1.47 -46.38 -0.61
N THR A 19 -1.80 -47.39 -1.42
CA THR A 19 -0.85 -48.11 -2.28
C THR A 19 -1.19 -47.91 -3.74
N ILE A 20 -0.18 -47.71 -4.57
CA ILE A 20 -0.32 -47.70 -6.03
C ILE A 20 -0.07 -49.12 -6.52
N THR A 21 -1.07 -49.71 -7.18
CA THR A 21 -0.98 -51.04 -7.80
C THR A 21 -1.38 -50.93 -9.26
N PRO A 22 -1.05 -51.91 -10.13
CA PRO A 22 -1.44 -51.87 -11.55
C PRO A 22 -2.94 -51.73 -11.81
N THR A 23 -3.78 -52.00 -10.80
CA THR A 23 -5.24 -51.94 -10.88
C THR A 23 -5.89 -50.92 -9.94
N ASP A 24 -5.08 -50.22 -9.12
CA ASP A 24 -5.54 -49.18 -8.19
C ASP A 24 -4.52 -48.03 -8.13
N HIS A 25 -4.90 -46.91 -8.74
CA HIS A 25 -4.17 -45.64 -8.74
C HIS A 25 -4.88 -44.56 -7.90
N ALA A 26 -5.87 -44.92 -7.08
CA ALA A 26 -6.65 -43.96 -6.28
C ALA A 26 -5.79 -43.15 -5.29
N ALA A 27 -4.64 -43.69 -4.89
CA ALA A 27 -3.68 -43.04 -4.00
C ALA A 27 -3.30 -41.62 -4.46
N TRP A 28 -3.09 -41.39 -5.76
CA TRP A 28 -2.74 -40.07 -6.30
C TRP A 28 -3.83 -39.04 -6.03
N ILE A 29 -5.09 -39.44 -6.26
CA ILE A 29 -6.27 -38.57 -6.10
C ILE A 29 -6.53 -38.29 -4.61
N LEU A 30 -6.42 -39.32 -3.76
CA LEU A 30 -6.62 -39.20 -2.32
C LEU A 30 -5.60 -38.25 -1.69
N ILE A 31 -4.31 -38.44 -1.97
CA ILE A 31 -3.23 -37.63 -1.38
C ILE A 31 -3.33 -36.18 -1.86
N SER A 32 -3.49 -35.96 -3.17
CA SER A 32 -3.59 -34.61 -3.73
C SER A 32 -4.80 -33.84 -3.19
N SER A 33 -5.96 -34.49 -3.07
CA SER A 33 -7.20 -33.84 -2.62
C SER A 33 -7.22 -33.60 -1.12
N ALA A 34 -6.71 -34.53 -0.30
CA ALA A 34 -6.64 -34.36 1.15
C ALA A 34 -5.61 -33.28 1.54
N LEU A 35 -4.41 -33.32 0.93
CA LEU A 35 -3.40 -32.29 1.15
C LEU A 35 -3.90 -30.93 0.66
N GLY A 36 -4.47 -30.88 -0.54
CA GLY A 36 -5.07 -29.68 -1.11
C GLY A 36 -6.13 -29.07 -0.20
N LEU A 37 -7.07 -29.88 0.30
CA LEU A 37 -8.11 -29.47 1.25
C LEU A 37 -7.51 -28.85 2.52
N SER A 38 -6.49 -29.50 3.10
CA SER A 38 -5.83 -28.98 4.30
C SER A 38 -5.17 -27.63 4.05
N LEU A 39 -4.53 -27.45 2.89
CA LEU A 39 -3.84 -26.22 2.53
C LEU A 39 -4.82 -25.07 2.22
N ILE A 40 -5.92 -25.32 1.49
CA ILE A 40 -6.90 -24.25 1.21
C ILE A 40 -7.56 -23.77 2.49
N LEU A 41 -7.85 -24.66 3.45
CA LEU A 41 -8.41 -24.29 4.75
C LEU A 41 -7.41 -23.49 5.60
N LEU A 42 -6.13 -23.89 5.58
CA LEU A 42 -5.06 -23.14 6.24
C LEU A 42 -4.94 -21.72 5.66
N PHE A 43 -4.88 -21.57 4.33
CA PHE A 43 -4.78 -20.24 3.70
C PHE A 43 -6.04 -19.40 3.91
N ALA A 44 -7.24 -20.00 3.93
CA ALA A 44 -8.46 -19.31 4.28
C ALA A 44 -8.45 -18.82 5.74
N ALA A 45 -7.97 -19.64 6.68
CA ALA A 45 -7.81 -19.26 8.08
C ALA A 45 -6.78 -18.13 8.25
N ILE A 46 -5.64 -18.21 7.55
CA ILE A 46 -4.63 -17.14 7.52
C ILE A 46 -5.26 -15.84 7.00
N ARG A 47 -6.00 -15.88 5.91
CA ARG A 47 -6.67 -14.69 5.35
C ARG A 47 -7.70 -14.09 6.30
N ALA A 48 -8.49 -14.94 6.97
CA ALA A 48 -9.46 -14.51 7.98
C ALA A 48 -8.75 -13.89 9.20
N PHE A 49 -7.65 -14.49 9.65
CA PHE A 49 -6.83 -13.96 10.74
C PHE A 49 -6.24 -12.59 10.39
N ILE A 50 -5.73 -12.40 9.16
CA ILE A 50 -5.21 -11.11 8.70
C ILE A 50 -6.29 -10.03 8.75
N HIS A 51 -7.51 -10.33 8.30
CA HIS A 51 -8.63 -9.39 8.36
C HIS A 51 -9.02 -9.06 9.80
N GLN A 52 -9.07 -10.07 10.67
CA GLN A 52 -9.39 -9.90 12.08
C GLN A 52 -8.31 -9.10 12.82
N SER A 53 -7.04 -9.38 12.55
CA SER A 53 -5.88 -8.71 13.16
C SER A 53 -5.73 -7.28 12.68
N ASN A 54 -5.93 -7.03 11.38
CA ASN A 54 -5.78 -5.70 10.79
C ASN A 54 -7.08 -4.86 10.85
N ARG A 55 -8.16 -5.39 11.45
CA ARG A 55 -9.49 -4.76 11.54
C ARG A 55 -10.00 -4.17 10.22
N GLN A 56 -9.59 -4.76 9.10
CA GLN A 56 -9.99 -4.32 7.76
C GLN A 56 -11.39 -4.86 7.42
N SER A 57 -12.21 -4.02 6.78
CA SER A 57 -13.52 -4.43 6.28
C SER A 57 -13.36 -5.39 5.09
N TYR A 58 -14.16 -6.47 5.08
CA TYR A 58 -14.19 -7.42 3.97
C TYR A 58 -14.60 -6.75 2.67
N GLY A 59 -13.78 -6.88 1.63
CA GLY A 59 -14.14 -6.42 0.29
C GLY A 59 -14.65 -7.53 -0.62
N VAL A 60 -15.00 -7.14 -1.84
CA VAL A 60 -15.56 -8.05 -2.86
C VAL A 60 -14.62 -9.21 -3.19
N ASP A 61 -13.31 -8.97 -3.24
CA ASP A 61 -12.29 -10.00 -3.46
C ASP A 61 -12.27 -11.06 -2.34
N ASP A 62 -12.53 -10.66 -1.10
CA ASP A 62 -12.59 -11.58 0.05
C ASP A 62 -13.82 -12.49 -0.02
N TYR A 63 -14.97 -11.94 -0.40
CA TYR A 63 -16.16 -12.75 -0.65
C TYR A 63 -15.95 -13.73 -1.81
N LEU A 64 -15.33 -13.28 -2.91
CA LEU A 64 -15.07 -14.12 -4.07
C LEU A 64 -14.12 -15.28 -3.77
N VAL A 65 -13.02 -15.05 -3.02
CA VAL A 65 -12.11 -16.14 -2.63
C VAL A 65 -12.76 -17.05 -1.58
N GLY A 66 -13.60 -16.50 -0.69
CA GLY A 66 -14.39 -17.29 0.26
C GLY A 66 -15.35 -18.24 -0.44
N ILE A 67 -16.08 -17.74 -1.45
CA ILE A 67 -16.92 -18.57 -2.33
C ILE A 67 -16.06 -19.63 -3.04
N ALA A 68 -14.92 -19.24 -3.62
CA ALA A 68 -14.01 -20.19 -4.28
C ALA A 68 -13.55 -21.31 -3.31
N THR A 69 -13.30 -20.96 -2.05
CA THR A 69 -12.87 -21.91 -1.00
C THR A 69 -13.99 -22.89 -0.65
N VAL A 70 -15.22 -22.40 -0.46
CA VAL A 70 -16.39 -23.26 -0.21
C VAL A 70 -16.62 -24.22 -1.38
N LEU A 71 -16.56 -23.72 -2.61
CA LEU A 71 -16.69 -24.56 -3.81
C LEU A 71 -15.55 -25.59 -3.91
N GLY A 72 -14.32 -25.20 -3.55
CA GLY A 72 -13.17 -26.11 -3.48
C GLY A 72 -13.31 -27.20 -2.42
N VAL A 73 -13.84 -26.87 -1.24
CA VAL A 73 -14.15 -27.86 -0.19
C VAL A 73 -15.21 -28.84 -0.66
N ILE A 74 -16.30 -28.35 -1.28
CA ILE A 74 -17.35 -29.20 -1.85
C ILE A 74 -16.76 -30.14 -2.89
N GLN A 75 -15.94 -29.62 -3.81
CA GLN A 75 -15.27 -30.42 -4.84
C GLN A 75 -14.37 -31.50 -4.22
N ALA A 76 -13.56 -31.17 -3.21
CA ALA A 76 -12.69 -32.12 -2.54
C ALA A 76 -13.49 -33.24 -1.85
N VAL A 77 -14.59 -32.91 -1.17
CA VAL A 77 -15.48 -33.90 -0.53
C VAL A 77 -16.09 -34.85 -1.56
N ILE A 78 -16.58 -34.32 -2.69
CA ILE A 78 -17.14 -35.12 -3.79
C ILE A 78 -16.07 -36.05 -4.36
N LEU A 79 -14.85 -35.55 -4.59
CA LEU A 79 -13.77 -36.32 -5.18
C LEU A 79 -13.27 -37.43 -4.24
N LEU A 80 -13.14 -37.15 -2.94
CA LEU A 80 -12.83 -38.16 -1.92
C LEU A 80 -13.93 -39.22 -1.80
N SER A 81 -15.20 -38.81 -1.92
CA SER A 81 -16.34 -39.74 -1.95
C SER A 81 -16.31 -40.62 -3.20
N ALA A 82 -15.94 -40.06 -4.35
CA ALA A 82 -15.77 -40.82 -5.59
C ALA A 82 -14.62 -41.83 -5.47
N CYS A 83 -13.51 -41.46 -4.82
CA CYS A 83 -12.41 -42.40 -4.53
C CYS A 83 -12.84 -43.55 -3.62
N HIS A 84 -13.66 -43.28 -2.60
CA HIS A 84 -14.23 -44.32 -1.75
C HIS A 84 -15.05 -45.35 -2.56
N ASP A 85 -15.83 -44.86 -3.54
CA ASP A 85 -16.65 -45.70 -4.41
C ASP A 85 -15.87 -46.34 -5.57
N GLY A 86 -14.57 -46.04 -5.70
CA GLY A 86 -13.62 -46.72 -6.59
C GLY A 86 -13.10 -45.90 -7.78
N LEU A 87 -13.19 -44.56 -7.74
CA LEU A 87 -12.47 -43.68 -8.66
C LEU A 87 -10.95 -43.91 -8.55
N GLY A 88 -10.27 -44.11 -9.68
CA GLY A 88 -8.85 -44.47 -9.71
C GLY A 88 -8.57 -45.97 -9.81
N ARG A 89 -9.60 -46.84 -9.81
CA ARG A 89 -9.48 -48.29 -9.96
C ARG A 89 -9.85 -48.77 -11.36
N SER A 90 -9.36 -49.95 -11.76
CA SER A 90 -9.74 -50.58 -13.03
C SER A 90 -11.26 -50.82 -13.11
N LYS A 91 -11.84 -50.65 -14.30
CA LYS A 91 -13.29 -50.81 -14.53
C LYS A 91 -13.80 -52.20 -14.19
N ASP A 92 -12.94 -53.23 -14.33
CA ASP A 92 -13.30 -54.63 -14.09
C ASP A 92 -13.53 -54.93 -12.59
N LEU A 93 -13.03 -54.05 -11.71
CA LEU A 93 -13.20 -54.15 -10.26
C LEU A 93 -14.46 -53.43 -9.75
N LEU A 94 -15.15 -52.68 -10.61
CA LEU A 94 -16.31 -51.86 -10.28
C LEU A 94 -17.61 -52.58 -10.64
N SER A 95 -18.58 -52.58 -9.72
CA SER A 95 -19.96 -52.94 -10.07
C SER A 95 -20.55 -51.88 -11.01
N GLU A 96 -21.48 -52.24 -11.89
CA GLU A 96 -22.14 -51.28 -12.80
C GLU A 96 -22.79 -50.10 -12.04
N ALA A 97 -23.37 -50.37 -10.87
CA ALA A 97 -23.95 -49.35 -10.01
C ALA A 97 -22.88 -48.39 -9.42
N SER A 98 -21.75 -48.93 -8.97
CA SER A 98 -20.61 -48.15 -8.47
C SER A 98 -19.99 -47.31 -9.58
N ALA A 99 -19.82 -47.87 -10.78
CA ALA A 99 -19.26 -47.18 -11.94
C ALA A 99 -20.12 -45.99 -12.37
N ASN A 100 -21.45 -46.13 -12.35
CA ASN A 100 -22.36 -45.01 -12.66
C ASN A 100 -22.29 -43.91 -11.61
N LYS A 101 -22.29 -44.29 -10.32
CA LYS A 101 -22.19 -43.33 -9.19
C LYS A 101 -20.88 -42.55 -9.22
N VAL A 102 -19.75 -43.22 -9.47
CA VAL A 102 -18.43 -42.58 -9.59
C VAL A 102 -18.41 -41.56 -10.73
N GLN A 103 -18.98 -41.90 -11.89
CA GLN A 103 -19.09 -40.99 -13.03
C GLN A 103 -19.93 -39.75 -12.72
N GLN A 104 -21.06 -39.90 -12.02
CA GLN A 104 -21.89 -38.77 -11.59
C GLN A 104 -21.14 -37.86 -10.61
N LEU A 105 -20.48 -38.44 -9.60
CA LEU A 105 -19.70 -37.67 -8.63
C LEU A 105 -18.55 -36.92 -9.32
N TYR A 106 -17.83 -37.57 -10.23
CA TYR A 106 -16.75 -36.94 -10.99
C TYR A 106 -17.26 -35.78 -11.87
N TYR A 107 -18.39 -35.96 -12.54
CA TYR A 107 -19.03 -34.92 -13.35
C TYR A 107 -19.40 -33.70 -12.50
N VAL A 108 -20.10 -33.91 -11.38
CA VAL A 108 -20.49 -32.82 -10.47
C VAL A 108 -19.25 -32.14 -9.88
N GLY A 109 -18.23 -32.92 -9.48
CA GLY A 109 -16.96 -32.38 -8.99
C GLY A 109 -16.26 -31.49 -10.02
N THR A 110 -16.32 -31.84 -11.30
CA THR A 110 -15.74 -31.04 -12.40
C THR A 110 -16.51 -29.73 -12.62
N LEU A 111 -17.84 -29.70 -12.41
CA LEU A 111 -18.60 -28.44 -12.45
C LEU A 111 -18.16 -27.49 -11.31
N PHE A 112 -18.00 -28.02 -10.10
CA PHE A 112 -17.55 -27.24 -8.95
C PHE A 112 -16.10 -26.74 -9.13
N SER A 113 -15.21 -27.53 -9.75
CA SER A 113 -13.84 -27.08 -10.02
C SER A 113 -13.80 -25.90 -10.99
N ILE A 114 -14.59 -25.92 -12.07
CA ILE A 114 -14.69 -24.81 -13.04
C ILE A 114 -15.16 -23.53 -12.34
N LEU A 115 -16.22 -23.62 -11.52
CA LEU A 115 -16.76 -22.48 -10.78
C LEU A 115 -15.75 -21.91 -9.79
N ALA A 116 -15.05 -22.78 -9.05
CA ALA A 116 -14.08 -22.37 -8.05
C ALA A 116 -12.84 -21.70 -8.69
N VAL A 117 -12.32 -22.22 -9.82
CA VAL A 117 -11.22 -21.59 -10.56
C VAL A 117 -11.64 -20.21 -11.10
N ALA A 118 -12.85 -20.09 -11.65
CA ALA A 118 -13.38 -18.81 -12.12
C ALA A 118 -13.52 -17.78 -10.99
N ALA A 119 -14.06 -18.19 -9.84
CA ALA A 119 -14.18 -17.34 -8.66
C ALA A 119 -12.81 -16.91 -8.09
N SER A 120 -11.82 -17.82 -8.08
CA SER A 120 -10.43 -17.52 -7.70
C SER A 120 -9.82 -16.45 -8.61
N ARG A 121 -9.93 -16.59 -9.94
CA ARG A 121 -9.45 -15.58 -10.91
C ARG A 121 -10.15 -14.24 -10.74
N ALA A 122 -11.47 -14.25 -10.55
CA ALA A 122 -12.25 -13.05 -10.31
C ALA A 122 -11.82 -12.33 -9.01
N SER A 123 -11.46 -13.07 -7.95
CA SER A 123 -10.96 -12.47 -6.70
C SER A 123 -9.66 -11.68 -6.91
N VAL A 124 -8.73 -12.19 -7.72
CA VAL A 124 -7.46 -11.50 -8.02
C VAL A 124 -7.71 -10.21 -8.83
N LEU A 125 -8.63 -10.26 -9.81
CA LEU A 125 -9.03 -9.08 -10.57
C LEU A 125 -9.72 -8.04 -9.67
N ALA A 126 -10.59 -8.48 -8.76
CA ALA A 126 -11.24 -7.60 -7.79
C ALA A 126 -10.22 -6.97 -6.82
N PHE A 127 -9.20 -7.71 -6.42
CA PHE A 127 -8.08 -7.16 -5.65
C PHE A 127 -7.32 -6.10 -6.46
N GLN A 128 -6.99 -6.37 -7.74
CA GLN A 128 -6.35 -5.39 -8.62
C GLN A 128 -7.22 -4.14 -8.86
N LEU A 129 -8.55 -4.25 -8.89
CA LEU A 129 -9.46 -3.10 -8.96
C LEU A 129 -9.33 -2.18 -7.74
N LYS A 130 -9.13 -2.75 -6.54
CA LYS A 130 -8.91 -1.97 -5.32
C LYS A 130 -7.58 -1.21 -5.34
N LEU A 131 -6.59 -1.71 -6.07
CA LEU A 131 -5.23 -1.15 -6.08
C LEU A 131 -5.06 0.09 -6.97
N THR A 132 -5.94 0.33 -7.94
CA THR A 132 -5.70 1.35 -8.97
C THR A 132 -6.89 2.31 -9.17
N PRO A 133 -6.66 3.65 -9.07
CA PRO A 133 -7.69 4.65 -9.37
C PRO A 133 -7.72 5.05 -10.86
N ILE A 134 -6.80 4.54 -11.69
CA ILE A 134 -6.61 4.99 -13.08
C ILE A 134 -7.70 4.41 -14.00
N LYS A 135 -8.44 5.28 -14.70
CA LYS A 135 -9.59 4.88 -15.55
C LYS A 135 -9.24 3.87 -16.65
N TRP A 136 -8.05 3.95 -17.25
CA TRP A 136 -7.60 2.98 -18.24
C TRP A 136 -7.36 1.60 -17.63
N HIS A 137 -6.75 1.55 -16.44
CA HIS A 137 -6.52 0.31 -15.71
C HIS A 137 -7.86 -0.35 -15.33
N LEU A 138 -8.81 0.43 -14.82
CA LEU A 138 -10.15 -0.05 -14.48
C LEU A 138 -10.87 -0.68 -15.69
N ARG A 139 -10.85 -0.03 -16.85
CA ARG A 139 -11.45 -0.58 -18.08
C ARG A 139 -10.82 -1.90 -18.49
N SER A 140 -9.49 -2.00 -18.43
CA SER A 140 -8.77 -3.24 -18.75
C SER A 140 -9.13 -4.38 -17.78
N ILE A 141 -9.22 -4.10 -16.48
CA ILE A 141 -9.60 -5.12 -15.48
C ILE A 141 -11.04 -5.60 -15.71
N TYR A 142 -11.99 -4.70 -15.98
CA TYR A 142 -13.36 -5.10 -16.32
C TYR A 142 -13.41 -5.97 -17.57
N ALA A 143 -12.61 -5.66 -18.60
CA ALA A 143 -12.50 -6.51 -19.79
C ALA A 143 -11.97 -7.91 -19.46
N MET A 144 -10.94 -8.02 -18.61
CA MET A 144 -10.40 -9.31 -18.17
C MET A 144 -11.38 -10.09 -17.28
N LEU A 145 -12.17 -9.40 -16.46
CA LEU A 145 -13.23 -10.00 -15.65
C LEU A 145 -14.33 -10.59 -16.55
N MET A 146 -14.75 -9.86 -17.58
CA MET A 146 -15.67 -10.39 -18.59
C MET A 146 -15.09 -11.59 -19.33
N ALA A 147 -13.82 -11.54 -19.75
CA ALA A 147 -13.16 -12.66 -20.42
C ALA A 147 -13.11 -13.92 -19.54
N THR A 148 -12.81 -13.75 -18.25
CA THR A 148 -12.80 -14.85 -17.27
C THR A 148 -14.20 -15.44 -17.07
N ALA A 149 -15.23 -14.58 -16.97
CA ALA A 149 -16.61 -15.02 -16.84
C ALA A 149 -17.10 -15.76 -18.09
N ILE A 150 -16.78 -15.26 -19.29
CA ILE A 150 -17.09 -15.90 -20.57
C ILE A 150 -16.42 -17.27 -20.66
N LEU A 151 -15.14 -17.36 -20.28
CA LEU A 151 -14.44 -18.64 -20.26
C LEU A 151 -15.10 -19.62 -19.28
N GLY A 152 -15.39 -19.19 -18.05
CA GLY A 152 -16.04 -20.04 -17.05
C GLY A 152 -17.41 -20.55 -17.49
N VAL A 153 -18.28 -19.66 -17.98
CA VAL A 153 -19.61 -20.03 -18.49
C VAL A 153 -19.48 -20.89 -19.75
N GLY A 154 -18.55 -20.57 -20.65
CA GLY A 154 -18.26 -21.35 -21.84
C GLY A 154 -17.82 -22.78 -21.51
N SER A 155 -16.96 -22.96 -20.52
CA SER A 155 -16.52 -24.27 -20.04
C SER A 155 -17.64 -25.07 -19.39
N LEU A 156 -18.51 -24.41 -18.60
CA LEU A 156 -19.69 -25.05 -18.01
C LEU A 156 -20.65 -25.53 -19.10
N LEU A 157 -20.93 -24.70 -20.10
CA LEU A 157 -21.78 -25.07 -21.23
C LEU A 157 -21.15 -26.17 -22.07
N ALA A 158 -19.84 -26.12 -22.31
CA ALA A 158 -19.12 -27.17 -23.03
C ALA A 158 -19.22 -28.52 -22.31
N LEU A 159 -19.14 -28.55 -20.98
CA LEU A 159 -19.31 -29.75 -20.18
C LEU A 159 -20.78 -30.20 -20.10
N ALA A 160 -21.73 -29.27 -19.96
CA ALA A 160 -23.16 -29.57 -19.87
C ALA A 160 -23.75 -30.09 -21.20
N LEU A 161 -23.25 -29.61 -22.33
CA LEU A 161 -23.70 -29.97 -23.68
C LEU A 161 -22.86 -31.10 -24.31
N SER A 162 -22.09 -31.84 -23.50
CA SER A 162 -21.23 -32.90 -23.99
C SER A 162 -22.04 -34.14 -24.41
N CYS A 163 -22.12 -34.36 -25.74
CA CYS A 163 -22.52 -35.57 -26.49
C CYS A 163 -23.92 -36.15 -26.32
N ASP A 164 -24.40 -36.33 -25.09
CA ASP A 164 -25.76 -36.81 -24.81
C ASP A 164 -26.35 -36.04 -23.63
N LEU A 165 -27.41 -35.26 -23.88
CA LEU A 165 -28.09 -34.48 -22.85
C LEU A 165 -28.77 -35.37 -21.79
N SER A 166 -29.06 -36.62 -22.10
CA SER A 166 -29.76 -37.53 -21.17
C SER A 166 -28.82 -38.10 -20.11
N ARG A 167 -27.53 -38.27 -20.43
CA ARG A 167 -26.48 -38.82 -19.54
C ARG A 167 -25.12 -38.16 -19.78
N PRO A 168 -24.96 -36.85 -19.49
CA PRO A 168 -23.73 -36.11 -19.77
C PRO A 168 -22.50 -36.58 -18.96
N TRP A 169 -22.70 -37.41 -17.93
CA TRP A 169 -21.63 -37.99 -17.09
C TRP A 169 -21.10 -39.33 -17.60
N ASP A 170 -21.71 -39.95 -18.63
CA ASP A 170 -21.32 -41.28 -19.13
C ASP A 170 -20.09 -41.22 -20.05
N ILE A 171 -18.90 -41.20 -19.44
CA ILE A 171 -17.61 -41.11 -20.13
C ILE A 171 -17.12 -42.50 -20.58
N ILE A 172 -17.60 -43.57 -19.94
CA ILE A 172 -17.16 -44.95 -20.22
C ILE A 172 -17.79 -45.49 -21.51
N ASN A 173 -19.09 -45.25 -21.73
CA ASN A 173 -19.81 -45.87 -22.85
C ASN A 173 -19.98 -44.96 -24.07
N HIS A 174 -20.02 -43.63 -23.88
CA HIS A 174 -20.30 -42.68 -24.95
C HIS A 174 -19.09 -41.75 -25.19
N GLN A 175 -18.39 -41.96 -26.31
CA GLN A 175 -17.21 -41.18 -26.65
C GLN A 175 -17.56 -39.90 -27.41
N CYS A 176 -17.07 -38.78 -26.90
CA CYS A 176 -17.24 -37.48 -27.52
C CYS A 176 -16.17 -37.16 -28.56
N PRO A 177 -16.54 -36.85 -29.82
CA PRO A 177 -15.56 -36.37 -30.78
C PRO A 177 -14.99 -35.02 -30.31
N ASN A 178 -13.67 -34.87 -30.44
CA ASN A 178 -12.92 -33.65 -30.12
C ASN A 178 -12.95 -33.22 -28.65
N TYR A 179 -13.14 -34.15 -27.70
CA TYR A 179 -13.04 -33.85 -26.26
C TYR A 179 -11.71 -33.18 -25.90
N LEU A 180 -10.59 -33.74 -26.36
CA LEU A 180 -9.24 -33.20 -26.18
C LEU A 180 -9.07 -31.79 -26.73
N LEU A 181 -9.53 -31.55 -27.95
CA LEU A 181 -9.39 -30.25 -28.61
C LEU A 181 -10.11 -29.14 -27.82
N ARG A 182 -11.30 -29.44 -27.27
CA ARG A 182 -12.08 -28.48 -26.46
C ARG A 182 -11.35 -28.11 -25.17
N TRP A 183 -10.80 -29.10 -24.46
CA TRP A 183 -10.03 -28.84 -23.24
C TRP A 183 -8.72 -28.12 -23.54
N ASN A 184 -7.98 -28.52 -24.57
CA ASN A 184 -6.75 -27.83 -24.97
C ASN A 184 -6.99 -26.34 -25.29
N VAL A 185 -8.07 -26.01 -26.00
CA VAL A 185 -8.45 -24.62 -26.28
C VAL A 185 -8.80 -23.87 -24.99
N THR A 186 -9.61 -24.48 -24.13
CA THR A 186 -10.04 -23.89 -22.85
C THR A 186 -8.85 -23.60 -21.94
N GLU A 187 -7.93 -24.57 -21.80
CA GLU A 187 -6.74 -24.44 -20.97
C GLU A 187 -5.74 -23.43 -21.54
N SER A 188 -5.58 -23.37 -22.87
CA SER A 188 -4.70 -22.38 -23.51
C SER A 188 -5.18 -20.94 -23.24
N ILE A 189 -6.49 -20.72 -23.33
CA ILE A 189 -7.09 -19.42 -22.99
C ILE A 189 -6.94 -19.14 -21.48
N GLY A 190 -7.11 -20.15 -20.63
CA GLY A 190 -6.86 -20.05 -19.19
C GLY A 190 -5.44 -19.61 -18.86
N CYS A 191 -4.42 -20.24 -19.45
CA CYS A 191 -3.01 -19.86 -19.30
C CYS A 191 -2.73 -18.44 -19.80
N LEU A 192 -3.35 -18.02 -20.92
CA LEU A 192 -3.24 -16.65 -21.41
C LEU A 192 -3.80 -15.65 -20.40
N ILE A 193 -4.95 -15.95 -19.76
CA ILE A 193 -5.52 -15.09 -18.71
C ILE A 193 -4.56 -14.99 -17.52
N GLU A 194 -3.96 -16.10 -17.05
CA GLU A 194 -2.99 -16.05 -15.96
C GLU A 194 -1.76 -15.20 -16.30
N LEU A 195 -1.25 -15.30 -17.53
CA LEU A 195 -0.17 -14.44 -18.01
C LEU A 195 -0.58 -12.96 -18.01
N LEU A 196 -1.78 -12.65 -18.53
CA LEU A 196 -2.30 -11.29 -18.56
C LEU A 196 -2.53 -10.71 -17.16
N LEU A 197 -2.92 -11.52 -16.17
CA LEU A 197 -3.07 -11.09 -14.77
C LEU A 197 -1.76 -10.58 -14.19
N VAL A 198 -0.65 -11.29 -14.47
CA VAL A 198 0.68 -10.92 -13.99
C VAL A 198 1.23 -9.73 -14.78
N MET A 199 1.09 -9.74 -16.12
CA MET A 199 1.50 -8.61 -16.96
C MET A 199 0.77 -7.32 -16.60
N PHE A 200 -0.51 -7.41 -16.24
CA PHE A 200 -1.29 -6.28 -15.77
C PHE A 200 -0.76 -5.74 -14.43
N ALA A 201 -0.39 -6.61 -13.48
CA ALA A 201 0.25 -6.19 -12.24
C ALA A 201 1.59 -5.46 -12.49
N VAL A 202 2.40 -5.95 -13.43
CA VAL A 202 3.65 -5.27 -13.84
C VAL A 202 3.34 -3.89 -14.45
N TRP A 203 2.37 -3.83 -15.35
CA TRP A 203 1.96 -2.57 -15.99
C TRP A 203 1.48 -1.53 -14.98
N MET A 204 0.67 -1.95 -14.00
CA MET A 204 0.17 -1.10 -12.92
C MET A 204 1.31 -0.44 -12.11
N VAL A 205 2.36 -1.21 -11.83
CA VAL A 205 3.49 -0.80 -10.98
C VAL A 205 4.56 -0.02 -11.77
N TRP A 206 4.59 -0.13 -13.10
CA TRP A 206 5.59 0.52 -13.95
C TRP A 206 5.55 2.05 -13.84
N GLY A 207 4.34 2.63 -13.91
CA GLY A 207 4.13 4.08 -13.81
C GLY A 207 4.11 4.64 -12.39
N LEU A 208 4.21 3.79 -11.37
CA LEU A 208 4.16 4.19 -9.96
C LEU A 208 5.54 4.67 -9.49
N GLN A 209 5.63 5.81 -8.80
CA GLN A 209 6.90 6.38 -8.31
C GLN A 209 7.37 5.72 -7.00
N THR A 210 7.43 4.38 -6.94
CA THR A 210 7.93 3.61 -5.77
C THR A 210 9.35 3.09 -5.97
N THR A 211 10.00 2.70 -4.87
CA THR A 211 11.33 2.08 -4.86
C THR A 211 11.32 0.75 -5.63
N PHE A 212 12.43 0.39 -6.29
CA PHE A 212 12.52 -0.86 -7.06
C PHE A 212 12.21 -2.09 -6.20
N SER A 213 12.61 -2.09 -4.92
CA SER A 213 12.29 -3.16 -3.97
C SER A 213 10.77 -3.31 -3.77
N ASN A 214 10.04 -2.21 -3.59
CA ASN A 214 8.58 -2.27 -3.46
C ASN A 214 7.90 -2.70 -4.77
N LYS A 215 8.42 -2.26 -5.93
CA LYS A 215 7.95 -2.73 -7.23
C LYS A 215 8.18 -4.23 -7.41
N ALA A 216 9.38 -4.69 -7.08
CA ALA A 216 9.78 -6.09 -7.17
C ALA A 216 8.92 -6.96 -6.24
N ILE A 217 8.59 -6.50 -5.03
CA ILE A 217 7.72 -7.24 -4.10
C ILE A 217 6.32 -7.41 -4.69
N VAL A 218 5.70 -6.34 -5.20
CA VAL A 218 4.36 -6.46 -5.82
C VAL A 218 4.42 -7.43 -7.00
N VAL A 219 5.36 -7.25 -7.91
CA VAL A 219 5.53 -8.15 -9.07
C VAL A 219 5.77 -9.60 -8.61
N PHE A 220 6.60 -9.83 -7.61
CA PHE A 220 6.89 -11.15 -7.05
C PHE A 220 5.63 -11.83 -6.49
N THR A 221 4.81 -11.11 -5.72
CA THR A 221 3.57 -11.68 -5.16
C THR A 221 2.58 -12.14 -6.23
N PHE A 222 2.39 -11.35 -7.30
CA PHE A 222 1.55 -11.75 -8.43
C PHE A 222 2.21 -12.82 -9.29
N SER A 223 3.54 -12.88 -9.37
CA SER A 223 4.27 -13.86 -10.20
C SER A 223 4.06 -15.32 -9.78
N PHE A 224 3.67 -15.59 -8.52
CA PHE A 224 3.27 -16.94 -8.10
C PHE A 224 2.15 -17.52 -8.97
N ARG A 225 1.32 -16.68 -9.60
CA ARG A 225 0.31 -17.11 -10.56
C ARG A 225 0.90 -17.82 -11.78
N LEU A 226 2.12 -17.48 -12.20
CA LEU A 226 2.76 -18.15 -13.35
C LEU A 226 3.03 -19.64 -13.10
N LEU A 227 3.11 -20.08 -11.84
CA LEU A 227 3.22 -21.50 -11.52
C LEU A 227 1.98 -22.30 -11.91
N MET A 228 0.81 -21.66 -12.09
CA MET A 228 -0.37 -22.32 -12.68
C MET A 228 -0.09 -22.85 -14.08
N ILE A 229 0.70 -22.15 -14.90
CA ILE A 229 1.02 -22.58 -16.26
C ILE A 229 1.82 -23.89 -16.21
N VAL A 230 2.71 -24.04 -15.23
CA VAL A 230 3.47 -25.27 -15.01
C VAL A 230 2.54 -26.41 -14.58
N ILE A 231 1.63 -26.16 -13.64
CA ILE A 231 0.67 -27.16 -13.15
C ILE A 231 -0.26 -27.63 -14.28
N VAL A 232 -0.80 -26.72 -15.08
CA VAL A 232 -1.64 -27.05 -16.25
C VAL A 232 -0.85 -27.85 -17.29
N SER A 233 0.43 -27.50 -17.51
CA SER A 233 1.29 -28.26 -18.42
C SER A 233 1.51 -29.70 -17.94
N LEU A 234 1.73 -29.91 -16.64
CA LEU A 234 1.88 -31.24 -16.03
C LEU A 234 0.57 -32.05 -16.08
N ARG A 235 -0.57 -31.38 -15.88
CA ARG A 235 -1.90 -31.96 -16.04
C ARG A 235 -2.10 -32.47 -17.47
N LEU A 236 -1.87 -31.62 -18.47
CA LEU A 236 -2.01 -31.98 -19.88
C LEU A 236 -1.03 -33.07 -20.31
N ALA A 237 0.21 -33.04 -19.81
CA ALA A 237 1.20 -34.10 -20.08
C ALA A 237 0.84 -35.45 -19.45
N SER A 238 0.01 -35.45 -18.40
CA SER A 238 -0.47 -36.67 -17.73
C SER A 238 -1.71 -37.26 -18.38
N PHE A 239 -2.29 -36.59 -19.38
CA PHE A 239 -3.46 -37.10 -20.10
C PHE A 239 -3.04 -38.27 -21.01
N ASN A 240 -3.80 -39.37 -20.97
CA ASN A 240 -3.47 -40.57 -21.73
C ASN A 240 -4.57 -40.83 -22.77
N GLU A 241 -4.40 -40.32 -23.99
CA GLU A 241 -5.40 -40.46 -25.07
C GLU A 241 -5.81 -41.93 -25.34
N PRO A 242 -4.88 -42.91 -25.44
CA PRO A 242 -5.24 -44.32 -25.45
C PRO A 242 -6.00 -44.79 -24.20
N GLY A 243 -5.68 -44.23 -23.03
CA GLY A 243 -6.26 -44.61 -21.75
C GLY A 243 -7.76 -44.34 -21.62
N MET A 244 -8.27 -43.33 -22.32
CA MET A 244 -9.71 -43.03 -22.41
C MET A 244 -10.52 -44.15 -23.06
N HIS A 245 -9.90 -44.99 -23.90
CA HIS A 245 -10.57 -46.09 -24.59
C HIS A 245 -10.45 -47.43 -23.86
N LEU A 246 -9.40 -47.62 -23.06
CA LEU A 246 -9.18 -48.85 -22.33
C LEU A 246 -9.86 -48.82 -20.95
N ASP A 247 -9.33 -48.01 -20.02
CA ASP A 247 -9.77 -47.94 -18.62
C ASP A 247 -9.70 -46.47 -18.15
N PRO A 248 -10.74 -45.65 -18.43
CA PRO A 248 -10.69 -44.21 -18.16
C PRO A 248 -10.57 -43.90 -16.66
N THR A 249 -11.16 -44.70 -15.77
CA THR A 249 -11.08 -44.47 -14.32
C THR A 249 -9.69 -44.69 -13.72
N LEU A 250 -8.90 -45.60 -14.29
CA LEU A 250 -7.58 -45.98 -13.78
C LEU A 250 -6.45 -45.18 -14.44
N LEU A 251 -6.52 -45.03 -15.76
CA LEU A 251 -5.46 -44.43 -16.56
C LEU A 251 -5.48 -42.90 -16.50
N GLU A 252 -6.65 -42.30 -16.26
CA GLU A 252 -6.77 -40.85 -16.05
C GLU A 252 -6.61 -40.43 -14.57
N ALA A 253 -6.32 -41.37 -13.66
CA ALA A 253 -6.20 -41.05 -12.23
C ALA A 253 -5.15 -39.95 -11.94
N GLN A 254 -4.06 -39.92 -12.70
CA GLN A 254 -3.03 -38.90 -12.60
C GLN A 254 -3.51 -37.54 -13.14
N PHE A 255 -4.27 -37.52 -14.25
CA PHE A 255 -4.90 -36.31 -14.78
C PHE A 255 -5.91 -35.71 -13.79
N ILE A 256 -6.70 -36.56 -13.13
CA ILE A 256 -7.67 -36.15 -12.09
C ILE A 256 -6.94 -35.58 -10.87
N ALA A 257 -5.85 -36.21 -10.43
CA ALA A 257 -5.02 -35.70 -9.34
C ALA A 257 -4.46 -34.30 -9.65
N TRP A 258 -3.91 -34.09 -10.85
CA TRP A 258 -3.44 -32.77 -11.27
C TRP A 258 -4.56 -31.73 -11.37
N THR A 259 -5.77 -32.13 -11.78
CA THR A 259 -6.96 -31.24 -11.79
C THR A 259 -7.31 -30.76 -10.37
N SER A 260 -7.20 -31.64 -9.37
CA SER A 260 -7.35 -31.27 -7.96
C SER A 260 -6.25 -30.31 -7.51
N VAL A 261 -4.98 -30.57 -7.87
CA VAL A 261 -3.84 -29.68 -7.54
C VAL A 261 -4.01 -28.30 -8.16
N GLU A 262 -4.44 -28.23 -9.43
CA GLU A 262 -4.70 -26.97 -10.15
C GLU A 262 -5.72 -26.10 -9.41
N LEU A 263 -6.86 -26.69 -9.04
CA LEU A 263 -7.90 -26.00 -8.29
C LEU A 263 -7.38 -25.45 -6.95
N ASN A 264 -6.74 -26.31 -6.16
CA ASN A 264 -6.25 -25.94 -4.84
C ASN A 264 -5.18 -24.85 -4.91
N TYR A 265 -4.24 -24.97 -5.86
CA TYR A 265 -3.20 -23.96 -6.07
C TYR A 265 -3.78 -22.63 -6.56
N SER A 266 -4.83 -22.66 -7.39
CA SER A 266 -5.56 -21.46 -7.78
C SER A 266 -6.05 -20.70 -6.54
N ILE A 267 -6.73 -21.35 -5.59
CA ILE A 267 -7.24 -20.68 -4.39
C ILE A 267 -6.10 -20.16 -3.50
N ILE A 268 -5.04 -20.95 -3.30
CA ILE A 268 -3.87 -20.58 -2.49
C ILE A 268 -3.19 -19.33 -3.06
N SER A 269 -2.88 -19.32 -4.36
CA SER A 269 -2.20 -18.21 -5.01
C SER A 269 -3.04 -16.92 -5.06
N ALA A 270 -4.36 -16.99 -4.91
CA ALA A 270 -5.23 -15.80 -4.81
C ALA A 270 -5.05 -15.05 -3.48
N THR A 271 -4.50 -15.73 -2.47
CA THR A 271 -4.31 -15.19 -1.12
C THR A 271 -2.91 -14.59 -0.93
N ILE A 272 -1.95 -14.96 -1.76
CA ILE A 272 -0.55 -14.52 -1.67
C ILE A 272 -0.38 -12.99 -1.71
N PRO A 273 -1.07 -12.22 -2.59
CA PRO A 273 -0.91 -10.77 -2.61
C PRO A 273 -1.29 -10.07 -1.31
N ILE A 274 -2.23 -10.65 -0.54
CA ILE A 274 -2.72 -10.11 0.74
C ILE A 274 -1.88 -10.61 1.93
N LEU A 275 -1.11 -11.69 1.74
CA LEU A 275 -0.26 -12.27 2.77
C LEU A 275 0.97 -11.41 3.10
N ARG A 276 1.28 -10.39 2.28
CA ARG A 276 2.48 -9.54 2.41
C ARG A 276 2.63 -8.87 3.79
N PRO A 277 1.63 -8.18 4.37
CA PRO A 277 1.78 -7.55 5.69
C PRO A 277 2.04 -8.59 6.79
N PHE A 278 1.46 -9.79 6.65
CA PHE A 278 1.63 -10.89 7.60
C PHE A 278 3.03 -11.52 7.54
N ILE A 279 3.59 -11.74 6.34
CA ILE A 279 4.97 -12.25 6.19
C ILE A 279 5.98 -11.26 6.78
N ALA A 280 5.76 -9.96 6.59
CA ALA A 280 6.58 -8.91 7.19
C ALA A 280 6.48 -8.88 8.72
N THR A 281 5.32 -9.25 9.31
CA THR A 281 5.20 -9.41 10.77
C THR A 281 5.84 -10.69 11.29
N LEU A 282 5.81 -11.80 10.53
CA LEU A 282 6.39 -13.07 10.96
C LEU A 282 7.93 -13.07 11.02
N SER A 283 8.59 -12.25 10.20
CA SER A 283 10.06 -12.11 10.23
C SER A 283 10.58 -11.52 11.55
N THR A 284 9.72 -10.88 12.36
CA THR A 284 10.11 -10.36 13.68
C THR A 284 10.21 -11.42 14.78
N THR A 285 9.64 -12.62 14.59
CA THR A 285 9.59 -13.66 15.65
C THR A 285 10.58 -14.81 15.45
N TYR A 286 11.10 -15.02 14.22
CA TYR A 286 12.14 -16.02 13.93
C TYR A 286 13.40 -15.36 13.32
N GLY A 287 14.12 -14.58 14.12
CA GLY A 287 15.58 -14.42 13.99
C GLY A 287 16.16 -13.84 12.70
N GLY A 288 15.45 -12.99 11.93
CA GLY A 288 16.01 -12.32 10.75
C GLY A 288 15.96 -10.80 10.87
N HIS A 289 17.12 -10.15 11.04
CA HIS A 289 17.26 -8.70 10.88
C HIS A 289 16.95 -8.29 9.43
N GLY A 290 15.95 -7.43 9.25
CA GLY A 290 15.55 -6.89 7.95
C GLY A 290 14.11 -6.37 7.99
N GLY A 291 13.88 -5.27 8.71
CA GLY A 291 12.58 -4.61 8.77
C GLY A 291 12.25 -3.98 7.41
N PHE A 292 11.20 -4.48 6.76
CA PHE A 292 10.57 -3.79 5.65
C PHE A 292 9.37 -3.03 6.20
N SER A 293 9.49 -1.71 6.33
CA SER A 293 8.38 -0.80 6.64
C SER A 293 7.26 -0.98 5.62
N GLY A 294 6.09 -1.38 6.12
CA GLY A 294 4.94 -1.74 5.32
C GLY A 294 4.04 -0.53 5.05
N ASP A 295 4.30 0.17 3.95
CA ASP A 295 3.28 1.03 3.35
C ASP A 295 2.17 0.16 2.75
N ALA A 296 1.00 0.24 3.38
CA ALA A 296 -0.22 -0.44 2.96
C ALA A 296 -0.73 0.16 1.66
N TYR A 297 -0.53 -0.57 0.55
CA TYR A 297 -1.16 -0.28 -0.73
C TYR A 297 -2.64 -0.69 -0.63
N GLY A 298 -3.54 0.29 -0.47
CA GLY A 298 -4.99 0.11 -0.63
C GLY A 298 -5.84 0.63 0.53
N SER A 299 -6.00 1.95 0.65
CA SER A 299 -7.18 2.52 1.31
C SER A 299 -8.37 2.43 0.34
N SER A 300 -9.27 1.51 0.65
CA SER A 300 -10.49 1.24 -0.10
C SER A 300 -11.44 2.43 -0.04
N TRP A 301 -11.61 3.10 -1.18
CA TRP A 301 -12.62 4.12 -1.41
C TRP A 301 -14.01 3.46 -1.41
N SER A 302 -14.75 3.63 -0.31
CA SER A 302 -16.16 3.22 -0.24
C SER A 302 -17.02 4.27 -0.96
N GLY A 303 -17.32 4.02 -2.23
CA GLY A 303 -18.25 4.83 -3.01
C GLY A 303 -19.70 4.58 -2.58
N GLY A 304 -20.14 5.28 -1.54
CA GLY A 304 -21.54 5.34 -1.15
C GLY A 304 -22.36 6.21 -2.12
N LYS A 305 -23.14 5.57 -2.99
CA LYS A 305 -24.21 6.26 -3.75
C LYS A 305 -25.39 6.54 -2.81
N GLY A 306 -25.49 7.78 -2.34
CA GLY A 306 -26.71 8.35 -1.76
C GLY A 306 -27.52 9.07 -2.83
N SER A 307 -28.70 8.54 -3.15
CA SER A 307 -29.69 9.14 -4.02
C SER A 307 -30.31 10.40 -3.40
N SER A 308 -30.28 11.52 -4.10
CA SER A 308 -31.13 12.67 -3.81
C SER A 308 -32.01 13.00 -5.02
N THR A 309 -33.27 12.59 -4.93
CA THR A 309 -34.39 13.11 -5.69
C THR A 309 -34.65 14.57 -5.31
N ALA A 310 -34.56 15.49 -6.26
CA ALA A 310 -35.37 16.71 -6.27
C ALA A 310 -35.49 17.25 -7.70
N ALA A 311 -36.71 17.64 -8.04
CA ALA A 311 -37.19 17.85 -9.39
C ALA A 311 -37.14 19.32 -9.85
N ARG A 312 -37.06 19.45 -11.18
CA ARG A 312 -37.67 20.48 -12.07
C ARG A 312 -37.04 21.88 -12.26
N GLY A 313 -36.89 22.21 -13.55
CA GLY A 313 -36.89 23.57 -14.12
C GLY A 313 -35.64 23.91 -14.92
N ASP A 314 -35.34 23.28 -16.06
CA ASP A 314 -35.81 23.54 -17.44
C ASP A 314 -35.03 24.63 -18.22
N ALA A 315 -34.52 24.23 -19.39
CA ALA A 315 -34.06 24.99 -20.59
C ALA A 315 -32.99 26.13 -20.41
N THR A 316 -31.91 26.29 -21.20
CA THR A 316 -31.61 25.89 -22.58
C THR A 316 -30.16 26.31 -22.96
N ARG A 317 -29.54 25.51 -23.84
CA ARG A 317 -28.57 25.85 -24.91
C ARG A 317 -27.14 26.35 -24.60
N SER A 318 -26.23 25.49 -25.05
CA SER A 318 -24.86 25.64 -25.54
C SER A 318 -24.49 26.94 -26.28
N ILE A 319 -23.22 27.37 -26.13
CA ILE A 319 -22.16 27.54 -27.17
C ILE A 319 -20.92 28.23 -26.52
N PRO A 320 -19.67 27.95 -26.98
CA PRO A 320 -18.45 28.16 -26.21
C PRO A 320 -17.82 29.55 -26.41
N MET A 321 -17.05 30.01 -25.42
CA MET A 321 -16.30 31.26 -25.50
C MET A 321 -14.85 31.01 -25.89
N ASN A 322 -14.46 31.59 -27.02
CA ASN A 322 -13.08 31.87 -27.36
C ASN A 322 -12.97 33.39 -27.57
N LEU A 323 -11.97 33.97 -26.90
CA LEU A 323 -11.23 35.18 -27.26
C LEU A 323 -11.85 36.59 -27.14
N LEU A 324 -10.99 37.43 -26.56
CA LEU A 324 -10.78 38.87 -26.73
C LEU A 324 -11.50 39.83 -25.78
N ASN A 325 -10.76 40.17 -24.73
CA ASN A 325 -10.05 41.45 -24.65
C ASN A 325 -10.83 42.66 -25.22
N ARG A 326 -11.49 43.40 -24.34
CA ARG A 326 -11.66 44.84 -24.54
C ARG A 326 -11.68 45.57 -23.21
N SER A 327 -10.52 46.13 -22.88
CA SER A 327 -10.41 47.31 -22.03
C SER A 327 -11.37 48.39 -22.50
N ARG A 328 -12.24 48.86 -21.60
CA ARG A 328 -12.68 50.26 -21.58
C ARG A 328 -13.20 50.61 -20.19
N ASN A 329 -12.32 51.23 -19.41
CA ASN A 329 -12.69 51.97 -18.22
C ASN A 329 -13.35 53.30 -18.63
N GLY A 330 -14.30 53.77 -17.81
CA GLY A 330 -14.72 55.16 -17.74
C GLY A 330 -16.15 55.47 -18.18
N ARG A 331 -17.04 55.64 -17.19
CA ARG A 331 -17.88 56.86 -17.06
C ARG A 331 -18.53 56.90 -15.67
N ASN A 332 -17.96 57.75 -14.81
CA ASN A 332 -18.68 58.48 -13.79
C ASN A 332 -19.04 59.87 -14.35
N THR A 333 -20.25 60.30 -14.07
CA THR A 333 -20.80 61.67 -14.11
C THR A 333 -21.36 61.90 -12.70
N THR A 334 -21.23 63.03 -12.01
CA THR A 334 -21.30 64.45 -12.43
C THR A 334 -20.92 65.40 -11.29
N HIS A 335 -20.79 66.69 -11.63
CA HIS A 335 -20.46 67.92 -10.86
C HIS A 335 -18.96 68.27 -10.89
N SER A 336 -18.50 69.47 -11.26
CA SER A 336 -19.11 70.81 -11.27
C SER A 336 -18.23 71.77 -12.12
N TRP A 337 -18.88 72.66 -12.86
CA TRP A 337 -18.53 74.05 -13.27
C TRP A 337 -17.06 74.52 -13.34
N LEU A 338 -16.64 74.99 -14.53
CA LEU A 338 -16.34 76.41 -14.84
C LEU A 338 -15.80 76.57 -16.29
N GLU A 339 -16.18 77.70 -16.89
CA GLU A 339 -15.95 78.15 -18.28
C GLU A 339 -14.49 78.46 -18.65
N GLY A 340 -14.20 78.46 -19.96
CA GLY A 340 -13.13 79.30 -20.53
C GLY A 340 -12.39 78.75 -21.76
N ASP A 341 -12.95 79.01 -22.94
CA ASP A 341 -12.29 79.53 -24.16
C ASP A 341 -11.14 78.82 -24.92
N LYS A 342 -11.40 78.70 -26.25
CA LYS A 342 -10.56 79.01 -27.45
C LYS A 342 -9.73 77.92 -28.18
N GLU A 343 -10.27 77.56 -29.35
CA GLU A 343 -9.77 77.49 -30.75
C GLU A 343 -8.26 77.33 -31.12
N GLY A 344 -8.05 76.57 -32.21
CA GLY A 344 -6.90 76.64 -33.15
C GLY A 344 -6.36 75.25 -33.54
N ALA A 345 -6.76 74.60 -34.64
CA ALA A 345 -6.37 74.77 -36.05
C ALA A 345 -4.90 74.43 -36.40
N GLY A 346 -4.67 73.54 -37.39
CA GLY A 346 -3.36 73.37 -38.03
C GLY A 346 -3.10 72.06 -38.79
N THR A 347 -3.36 72.08 -40.10
CA THR A 347 -3.05 71.10 -41.16
C THR A 347 -1.65 71.26 -41.79
N SER A 348 -1.09 70.18 -42.39
CA SER A 348 -0.51 70.06 -43.77
C SER A 348 0.56 68.93 -43.88
N THR A 349 0.39 67.87 -44.71
CA THR A 349 0.89 67.60 -46.11
C THR A 349 2.43 67.60 -46.28
N ALA A 350 3.14 66.85 -47.15
CA ALA A 350 3.01 65.74 -48.12
C ALA A 350 4.47 65.43 -48.59
N HIS A 351 4.89 64.28 -49.11
CA HIS A 351 4.94 63.92 -50.55
C HIS A 351 5.79 62.64 -50.77
N ALA A 352 5.64 62.04 -51.96
CA ALA A 352 6.05 60.72 -52.44
C ALA A 352 7.37 60.69 -53.25
N GLU A 353 7.88 59.48 -53.57
CA GLU A 353 8.32 59.04 -54.92
C GLU A 353 8.85 57.57 -54.96
N HIS A 354 8.72 56.91 -56.12
CA HIS A 354 9.16 55.54 -56.49
C HIS A 354 10.16 55.65 -57.67
N PRO A 355 11.11 54.71 -57.93
CA PRO A 355 10.84 53.55 -58.81
C PRO A 355 11.71 52.27 -58.60
N THR A 356 11.36 51.21 -59.35
CA THR A 356 11.84 49.81 -59.35
C THR A 356 13.11 49.51 -60.18
N TYR A 357 13.91 48.51 -59.77
CA TYR A 357 14.65 47.57 -60.67
C TYR A 357 15.00 46.25 -59.94
N GLY A 358 15.07 45.13 -60.67
CA GLY A 358 15.00 43.77 -60.12
C GLY A 358 16.30 42.97 -59.95
N THR A 359 16.07 41.75 -59.41
CA THR A 359 16.90 40.53 -59.37
C THR A 359 18.28 40.57 -58.70
N ARG A 360 18.40 40.00 -57.49
CA ARG A 360 19.13 38.74 -57.24
C ARG A 360 18.92 38.24 -55.81
N GLN A 361 18.82 36.92 -55.74
CA GLN A 361 18.56 36.00 -54.64
C GLN A 361 19.65 36.02 -53.55
N LYS A 362 19.26 36.26 -52.29
CA LYS A 362 19.79 35.62 -51.07
C LYS A 362 18.94 36.03 -49.87
N ASP A 363 18.30 35.04 -49.24
CA ASP A 363 17.47 35.19 -48.06
C ASP A 363 18.23 35.84 -46.89
N VAL A 364 17.57 36.80 -46.26
CA VAL A 364 17.93 37.40 -44.96
C VAL A 364 16.71 37.33 -44.05
N GLY A 365 16.98 37.14 -42.75
CA GLY A 365 16.09 37.13 -41.57
C GLY A 365 15.09 38.29 -41.49
N ASP A 366 14.39 38.58 -40.41
CA ASP A 366 14.33 38.11 -39.02
C ASP A 366 13.17 38.94 -38.43
N ALA A 367 12.48 38.45 -37.39
CA ALA A 367 11.81 39.23 -36.34
C ALA A 367 10.79 38.35 -35.60
N THR A 368 10.77 38.21 -34.28
CA THR A 368 11.55 38.81 -33.19
C THR A 368 11.21 37.98 -31.94
N SER A 369 12.18 37.29 -31.35
CA SER A 369 12.08 36.76 -29.98
C SER A 369 12.89 37.67 -29.07
N VAL A 370 12.21 38.29 -28.12
CA VAL A 370 12.81 39.11 -27.06
C VAL A 370 13.49 38.22 -26.03
N GLU A 371 14.67 38.68 -25.63
CA GLU A 371 15.64 38.10 -24.71
C GLU A 371 15.12 37.84 -23.30
N SER A 372 15.75 36.86 -22.63
CA SER A 372 16.01 36.91 -21.18
C SER A 372 17.36 36.28 -20.91
N ASP A 373 18.33 37.14 -20.62
CA ASP A 373 19.59 36.84 -19.92
C ASP A 373 19.31 36.10 -18.61
N ASP A 374 19.91 34.92 -18.40
CA ASP A 374 20.40 34.49 -17.07
C ASP A 374 21.47 33.37 -17.15
N SER A 375 22.38 33.47 -18.12
CA SER A 375 23.43 32.46 -18.33
C SER A 375 24.78 32.86 -17.72
N GLN A 376 24.83 33.30 -16.46
CA GLN A 376 26.08 33.54 -15.71
C GLN A 376 25.93 33.35 -14.17
N ARG A 377 25.38 32.21 -13.71
CA ARG A 377 25.68 31.76 -12.32
C ARG A 377 26.75 30.68 -12.34
N MET A 378 27.94 31.04 -11.83
CA MET A 378 29.02 30.10 -11.54
C MET A 378 28.53 29.05 -10.53
N ILE A 379 28.37 27.80 -11.00
CA ILE A 379 28.24 26.65 -10.12
C ILE A 379 29.66 26.28 -9.66
N ILE A 380 30.04 26.74 -8.47
CA ILE A 380 31.26 26.27 -7.81
C ILE A 380 30.98 24.84 -7.30
N ARG A 381 31.41 23.83 -8.05
CA ARG A 381 31.51 22.45 -7.53
C ARG A 381 32.76 22.37 -6.66
N LYS A 382 32.56 22.39 -5.34
CA LYS A 382 33.61 22.08 -4.37
C LYS A 382 33.56 20.57 -4.12
N ASP A 383 34.42 19.82 -4.81
CA ASP A 383 34.65 18.41 -4.48
C ASP A 383 35.45 18.37 -3.17
N VAL A 384 34.78 18.06 -2.06
CA VAL A 384 35.43 17.88 -0.76
C VAL A 384 35.84 16.41 -0.63
N SER A 385 37.13 16.14 -0.76
CA SER A 385 37.70 14.82 -0.45
C SER A 385 38.17 14.77 1.00
N TRP A 386 37.55 13.90 1.80
CA TRP A 386 38.00 13.62 3.16
C TRP A 386 39.05 12.50 3.11
N ASN A 387 40.28 12.79 3.55
CA ASN A 387 41.29 11.77 3.83
C ASN A 387 41.33 11.54 5.35
N VAL A 388 40.67 10.48 5.80
CA VAL A 388 40.74 10.05 7.21
C VAL A 388 41.99 9.20 7.39
N VAL A 389 43.05 9.79 7.94
CA VAL A 389 44.24 9.05 8.39
C VAL A 389 44.01 8.63 9.84
N THR A 390 43.62 7.38 10.06
CA THR A 390 43.59 6.81 11.41
C THR A 390 45.01 6.42 11.81
N GLN A 391 45.58 7.10 12.82
CA GLN A 391 46.77 6.63 13.52
C GLN A 391 46.38 5.39 14.33
N ALA A 392 46.92 4.23 13.97
CA ALA A 392 46.69 3.00 14.71
C ALA A 392 47.37 3.12 16.09
N ALA A 393 46.58 3.10 17.16
CA ALA A 393 47.09 2.85 18.49
C ALA A 393 47.65 1.41 18.53
N GLU A 394 48.96 1.28 18.76
CA GLU A 394 49.62 -0.01 18.95
C GLU A 394 49.14 -0.66 20.26
N GLY A 395 48.39 -1.76 20.12
CA GLY A 395 48.02 -2.66 21.21
C GLY A 395 47.52 -3.99 20.62
N PRO A 396 47.89 -5.16 21.19
CA PRO A 396 47.75 -6.44 20.50
C PRO A 396 46.28 -6.88 20.45
N SER A 397 45.74 -7.05 19.24
CA SER A 397 44.36 -7.52 18.98
C SER A 397 44.34 -9.02 18.65
N THR A 398 43.42 -9.75 19.26
CA THR A 398 43.18 -11.20 19.09
C THR A 398 41.90 -11.47 18.28
N ALA A 399 41.70 -10.79 17.13
CA ALA A 399 40.54 -11.01 16.27
C ALA A 399 40.90 -11.68 14.93
N PRO A 400 40.15 -12.73 14.48
CA PRO A 400 40.45 -13.49 13.27
C PRO A 400 40.32 -12.72 11.94
N ARG A 401 41.07 -13.20 10.93
CA ARG A 401 41.33 -12.54 9.64
C ARG A 401 40.10 -12.33 8.74
N GLU A 402 39.03 -13.12 8.91
CA GLU A 402 37.77 -12.99 8.14
C GLU A 402 36.97 -11.72 8.48
N TYR A 403 37.10 -11.19 9.71
CA TYR A 403 36.40 -9.97 10.13
C TYR A 403 36.96 -8.70 9.47
N ARG A 404 38.23 -8.74 9.02
CA ARG A 404 38.90 -7.60 8.37
C ARG A 404 38.54 -7.43 6.89
N GLU A 405 38.01 -8.47 6.24
CA GLU A 405 37.55 -8.40 4.85
C GLU A 405 36.07 -8.01 4.74
N ALA A 406 35.21 -8.44 5.67
CA ALA A 406 33.78 -8.08 5.69
C ALA A 406 33.56 -6.56 5.85
N VAL A 407 34.36 -5.90 6.69
CA VAL A 407 34.29 -4.44 6.91
C VAL A 407 34.80 -3.66 5.68
N ARG A 408 35.67 -4.26 4.85
CA ARG A 408 36.21 -3.59 3.65
C ARG A 408 35.27 -3.66 2.45
N VAL A 409 34.35 -4.63 2.43
CA VAL A 409 33.34 -4.79 1.36
C VAL A 409 32.12 -3.89 1.61
N SER A 410 31.74 -3.64 2.87
CA SER A 410 30.58 -2.83 3.24
C SER A 410 30.67 -1.33 2.91
N VAL A 411 31.86 -0.80 2.59
CA VAL A 411 32.06 0.67 2.42
C VAL A 411 32.02 1.08 0.93
N ARG A 412 31.86 0.14 -0.01
CA ARG A 412 31.91 0.45 -1.45
C ARG A 412 30.57 0.57 -2.17
N ASP A 413 29.45 0.20 -1.54
CA ASP A 413 28.11 0.22 -2.15
C ASP A 413 27.16 1.24 -1.50
N PHE A 414 27.64 2.45 -1.22
CA PHE A 414 26.76 3.59 -0.95
C PHE A 414 26.21 4.10 -2.28
N ASN A 415 24.94 3.79 -2.55
CA ASN A 415 24.31 3.99 -3.85
C ASN A 415 23.76 5.42 -3.98
N MET A 416 24.10 6.09 -5.09
CA MET A 416 23.78 7.49 -5.41
C MET A 416 22.26 7.79 -5.58
N ALA A 417 21.42 6.77 -5.42
CA ALA A 417 19.96 6.82 -5.52
C ALA A 417 19.23 6.84 -4.16
N GLU A 418 19.87 6.36 -3.07
CA GLU A 418 19.40 6.59 -1.69
C GLU A 418 19.65 8.04 -1.29
N THR A 419 20.84 8.57 -1.61
CA THR A 419 21.19 9.98 -1.40
C THR A 419 20.29 10.95 -2.15
N LYS A 420 19.58 10.54 -3.22
CA LYS A 420 18.64 11.42 -3.95
C LYS A 420 17.21 11.38 -3.42
N ARG A 421 16.84 10.31 -2.69
CA ARG A 421 15.49 10.12 -2.16
C ARG A 421 15.37 10.71 -0.76
N ASP A 422 16.40 10.50 0.07
CA ASP A 422 16.57 11.22 1.34
C ASP A 422 16.64 12.72 1.07
N VAL A 423 17.37 13.16 0.04
CA VAL A 423 17.42 14.57 -0.37
C VAL A 423 16.05 15.10 -0.80
N ALA A 424 15.13 14.33 -1.39
CA ALA A 424 13.82 14.83 -1.82
C ALA A 424 12.80 14.97 -0.66
N GLU A 425 12.79 14.03 0.29
CA GLU A 425 12.02 14.17 1.54
C GLU A 425 12.61 15.27 2.44
N HIS A 426 13.95 15.33 2.55
CA HIS A 426 14.62 16.42 3.27
C HIS A 426 14.41 17.78 2.58
N GLU A 427 14.45 17.88 1.24
CA GLU A 427 14.18 19.13 0.50
C GLU A 427 12.72 19.60 0.69
N MET A 428 11.75 18.68 0.77
CA MET A 428 10.34 19.00 1.07
C MET A 428 10.20 19.60 2.47
N TRP A 429 10.79 18.97 3.49
CA TRP A 429 10.79 19.50 4.86
C TRP A 429 11.61 20.80 4.97
N GLU A 430 12.69 20.94 4.21
CA GLU A 430 13.51 22.17 4.18
C GLU A 430 12.73 23.39 3.67
N GLY A 431 11.99 23.24 2.56
CA GLY A 431 11.15 24.31 2.03
C GLY A 431 9.96 24.62 2.93
N LEU A 432 9.31 23.58 3.46
CA LEU A 432 8.12 23.71 4.31
C LEU A 432 8.45 24.32 5.69
N ASN A 433 9.59 23.98 6.29
CA ASN A 433 9.89 24.34 7.68
C ASN A 433 10.29 25.80 7.88
N ILE A 434 10.91 26.46 6.89
CA ILE A 434 11.16 27.92 6.96
C ILE A 434 9.84 28.69 6.79
N GLU A 435 8.98 28.25 5.88
CA GLU A 435 7.65 28.85 5.68
C GLU A 435 6.76 28.60 6.91
N TYR A 436 6.85 27.42 7.53
CA TYR A 436 6.20 27.06 8.79
C TYR A 436 6.74 27.85 9.98
N GLU A 437 8.06 28.00 10.14
CA GLU A 437 8.63 28.86 11.18
C GLU A 437 8.06 30.27 11.04
N ASN A 438 8.09 30.86 9.85
CA ASN A 438 7.56 32.20 9.64
C ASN A 438 6.08 32.32 9.99
N ALA A 439 5.26 31.33 9.61
CA ALA A 439 3.82 31.36 9.82
C ALA A 439 3.40 31.05 11.28
N TYR A 440 4.18 30.28 12.03
CA TYR A 440 3.79 29.74 13.35
C TYR A 440 4.69 30.17 14.52
N GLN A 441 5.83 30.84 14.28
CA GLN A 441 6.75 31.25 15.35
C GLN A 441 6.09 32.15 16.40
N ASP A 442 5.12 32.98 16.00
CA ASP A 442 4.45 33.94 16.87
C ASP A 442 3.13 33.45 17.46
N ASN A 443 2.87 32.14 17.37
CA ASN A 443 1.69 31.54 17.97
C ASN A 443 1.66 31.75 19.50
N PRO A 444 0.74 32.59 20.03
CA PRO A 444 0.71 32.95 21.44
C PRO A 444 0.33 31.78 22.34
N TYR A 445 -0.46 30.83 21.83
CA TYR A 445 -0.93 29.65 22.56
C TYR A 445 0.20 28.62 22.70
N LYS A 446 0.96 28.39 21.63
CA LYS A 446 2.19 27.58 21.65
C LYS A 446 3.17 28.14 22.68
N LYS A 447 3.45 29.45 22.61
CA LYS A 447 4.36 30.13 23.55
C LYS A 447 3.84 30.06 24.99
N ALA A 448 2.55 30.28 25.22
CA ALA A 448 1.95 30.19 26.55
C ALA A 448 2.06 28.78 27.15
N CYS A 449 1.84 27.73 26.35
CA CYS A 449 2.03 26.35 26.81
C CYS A 449 3.49 26.06 27.18
N VAL A 450 4.45 26.49 26.36
CA VAL A 450 5.88 26.30 26.66
C VAL A 450 6.29 27.08 27.91
N ALA A 451 5.81 28.32 28.07
CA ALA A 451 6.03 29.11 29.28
C ALA A 451 5.45 28.43 30.52
N LYS A 452 4.24 27.86 30.42
CA LYS A 452 3.63 27.10 31.51
C LYS A 452 4.44 25.87 31.88
N ALA A 453 4.98 25.14 30.91
CA ALA A 453 5.86 24.00 31.17
C ALA A 453 7.15 24.45 31.88
N ILE A 454 7.76 25.55 31.45
CA ILE A 454 8.96 26.12 32.09
C ILE A 454 8.70 26.49 33.56
N GLU A 455 7.55 27.07 33.91
CA GLU A 455 7.17 27.39 35.30
C GLU A 455 7.12 26.16 36.21
N LEU A 456 6.81 24.99 35.65
CA LEU A 456 6.67 23.73 36.38
C LEU A 456 7.99 22.97 36.49
N LEU A 457 9.03 23.38 35.76
CA LEU A 457 10.29 22.66 35.68
C LEU A 457 11.33 23.21 36.67
N PRO A 458 12.18 22.33 37.25
CA PRO A 458 13.33 22.78 38.03
C PRO A 458 14.31 23.60 37.18
N ALA A 459 15.00 24.56 37.80
CA ALA A 459 16.04 25.34 37.12
C ALA A 459 17.16 24.43 36.60
N GLY A 460 17.59 24.65 35.35
CA GLY A 460 18.64 23.84 34.72
C GLY A 460 18.24 22.40 34.41
N ALA A 461 16.95 22.07 34.47
CA ALA A 461 16.49 20.72 34.19
C ALA A 461 16.73 20.33 32.72
N ARG A 462 17.00 19.03 32.51
CA ARG A 462 17.21 18.47 31.18
C ARG A 462 15.88 18.13 30.51
N VAL A 463 15.67 18.61 29.30
CA VAL A 463 14.41 18.48 28.55
C VAL A 463 14.66 17.97 27.13
N LEU A 464 13.68 17.29 26.56
CA LEU A 464 13.74 16.70 25.21
C LEU A 464 12.68 17.34 24.32
N ASP A 465 13.06 17.83 23.14
CA ASP A 465 12.17 18.38 22.11
C ASP A 465 12.18 17.46 20.87
N ILE A 466 11.09 16.72 20.67
CA ILE A 466 10.95 15.71 19.62
C ILE A 466 10.34 16.35 18.37
N GLY A 467 10.99 16.19 17.21
CA GLY A 467 10.64 16.91 15.97
C GLY A 467 10.82 18.41 16.15
N CYS A 468 12.02 18.82 16.59
CA CYS A 468 12.27 20.20 17.00
C CYS A 468 12.23 21.20 15.83
N GLY A 469 12.30 20.75 14.57
CA GLY A 469 12.43 21.61 13.40
C GLY A 469 13.63 22.53 13.53
N THR A 470 13.44 23.81 13.19
CA THR A 470 14.47 24.86 13.38
C THR A 470 14.67 25.25 14.85
N GLY A 471 13.92 24.65 15.78
CA GLY A 471 13.95 24.88 17.21
C GLY A 471 13.17 26.12 17.69
N VAL A 472 12.52 26.85 16.79
CA VAL A 472 11.74 28.06 17.11
C VAL A 472 10.23 27.75 17.10
N PRO A 473 9.44 28.18 18.12
CA PRO A 473 9.86 28.87 19.33
C PRO A 473 10.26 27.94 20.49
N VAL A 474 10.00 26.62 20.39
CA VAL A 474 10.01 25.69 21.54
C VAL A 474 11.41 25.55 22.15
N SER A 475 12.35 24.91 21.46
CA SER A 475 13.74 24.75 21.91
C SER A 475 14.39 26.08 22.30
N LYS A 476 14.10 27.16 21.57
CA LYS A 476 14.62 28.51 21.88
C LYS A 476 14.12 29.01 23.25
N MET A 477 12.83 28.93 23.52
CA MET A 477 12.26 29.35 24.80
C MET A 477 12.80 28.53 25.98
N LEU A 478 13.00 27.22 25.77
CA LEU A 478 13.55 26.33 26.78
C LEU A 478 15.01 26.68 27.10
N ALA A 479 15.83 26.93 26.07
CA ALA A 479 17.22 27.34 26.24
C ALA A 479 17.35 28.74 26.87
N ASP A 480 16.52 29.71 26.46
CA ASP A 480 16.49 31.06 27.02
C ASP A 480 16.08 31.06 28.51
N ALA A 481 15.28 30.08 28.93
CA ALA A 481 14.93 29.84 30.34
C ALA A 481 16.05 29.14 31.15
N GLY A 482 17.17 28.80 30.51
CA GLY A 482 18.33 28.18 31.14
C GLY A 482 18.21 26.67 31.36
N LEU A 483 17.32 25.99 30.62
CA LEU A 483 17.19 24.53 30.64
C LEU A 483 18.26 23.85 29.77
N ASP A 484 18.58 22.59 30.06
CA ASP A 484 19.48 21.76 29.25
C ASP A 484 18.66 21.06 28.15
N VAL A 485 18.69 21.64 26.95
CA VAL A 485 17.83 21.22 25.83
C VAL A 485 18.53 20.15 24.99
N VAL A 486 17.84 19.02 24.81
CA VAL A 486 18.14 18.03 23.76
C VAL A 486 17.03 18.10 22.72
N GLY A 487 17.37 18.31 21.45
CA GLY A 487 16.39 18.32 20.35
C GLY A 487 16.68 17.23 19.33
N THR A 488 15.64 16.63 18.76
CA THR A 488 15.78 15.65 17.68
C THR A 488 14.89 16.00 16.50
N ASP A 489 15.41 15.86 15.28
CA ASP A 489 14.62 15.99 14.06
C ASP A 489 15.12 15.02 13.00
N VAL A 490 14.22 14.54 12.13
CA VAL A 490 14.58 13.63 11.05
C VAL A 490 15.35 14.34 9.94
N ALA A 491 15.18 15.67 9.79
CA ALA A 491 15.81 16.46 8.74
C ALA A 491 17.17 17.05 9.19
N PRO A 492 18.30 16.66 8.58
CA PRO A 492 19.63 17.16 8.95
C PRO A 492 19.76 18.68 8.94
N LYS A 493 19.10 19.35 7.99
CA LYS A 493 19.16 20.81 7.87
C LYS A 493 18.44 21.53 9.01
N MET A 494 17.38 20.93 9.54
CA MET A 494 16.66 21.47 10.69
C MET A 494 17.53 21.44 11.94
N VAL A 495 18.20 20.32 12.16
CA VAL A 495 19.19 20.16 13.23
C VAL A 495 20.31 21.18 13.08
N GLU A 496 20.90 21.34 11.88
CA GLU A 496 21.94 22.36 11.64
C GLU A 496 21.46 23.78 11.98
N LEU A 497 20.22 24.13 11.59
CA LEU A 497 19.63 25.43 11.90
C LEU A 497 19.40 25.62 13.40
N ALA A 498 18.86 24.62 14.09
CA ALA A 498 18.63 24.64 15.53
C ALA A 498 19.95 24.77 16.31
N GLU A 499 20.97 23.96 15.98
CA GLU A 499 22.31 24.02 16.59
C GLU A 499 22.98 25.39 16.39
N SER A 500 22.81 26.00 15.22
CA SER A 500 23.43 27.29 14.93
C SER A 500 22.83 28.47 15.70
N ARG A 501 21.60 28.32 16.21
CA ARG A 501 20.80 29.41 16.79
C ARG A 501 20.54 29.25 18.28
N ILE A 502 20.56 28.02 18.80
CA ILE A 502 20.04 27.67 20.13
C ILE A 502 21.12 26.94 20.93
N LYS A 503 21.30 27.35 22.18
CA LYS A 503 22.20 26.66 23.11
C LYS A 503 21.54 25.35 23.57
N GLY A 504 21.99 24.23 23.00
CA GLY A 504 21.50 22.88 23.33
C GLY A 504 22.29 21.81 22.57
N HIS A 505 21.89 20.55 22.71
CA HIS A 505 22.40 19.44 21.92
C HIS A 505 21.31 18.99 20.95
N PHE A 506 21.56 19.02 19.65
CA PHE A 506 20.59 18.56 18.66
C PHE A 506 21.16 17.39 17.88
N GLU A 507 20.34 16.39 17.57
CA GLU A 507 20.79 15.23 16.79
C GLU A 507 19.76 14.82 15.73
N VAL A 508 20.26 14.35 14.58
CA VAL A 508 19.41 13.82 13.53
C VAL A 508 18.89 12.46 13.97
N ALA A 509 17.58 12.33 14.14
CA ALA A 509 16.95 11.09 14.56
C ALA A 509 15.49 11.02 14.12
N ASP A 510 15.07 9.81 13.72
CA ASP A 510 13.66 9.48 13.52
C ASP A 510 12.94 9.34 14.88
N THR A 511 11.76 9.95 15.01
CA THR A 511 10.97 9.94 16.25
C THR A 511 10.64 8.53 16.76
N VAL A 512 10.34 7.60 15.85
CA VAL A 512 9.95 6.23 16.19
C VAL A 512 11.18 5.41 16.58
N GLU A 513 12.30 5.59 15.89
CA GLU A 513 13.55 4.87 16.18
C GLU A 513 14.35 5.46 17.34
N TYR A 514 14.13 6.73 17.69
CA TYR A 514 14.91 7.42 18.71
C TYR A 514 14.85 6.72 20.08
N GLU A 515 16.01 6.48 20.68
CA GLU A 515 16.17 5.92 22.02
C GLU A 515 16.72 7.00 22.97
N PRO A 516 15.90 7.53 23.90
CA PRO A 516 16.32 8.59 24.81
C PRO A 516 17.51 8.18 25.68
N LYS A 517 18.59 8.97 25.61
CA LYS A 517 19.82 8.75 26.38
C LYS A 517 19.71 9.41 27.76
N GLY A 518 19.18 8.68 28.75
CA GLY A 518 19.04 9.13 30.14
C GLY A 518 17.62 9.56 30.51
N GLN A 519 17.47 10.23 31.66
CA GLN A 519 16.16 10.72 32.12
C GLN A 519 15.98 12.23 31.88
N PHE A 520 14.74 12.63 31.57
CA PHE A 520 14.33 13.99 31.25
C PHE A 520 13.28 14.49 32.24
N ALA A 521 13.33 15.78 32.58
CA ALA A 521 12.30 16.42 33.38
C ALA A 521 11.07 16.79 32.54
N ALA A 522 11.23 16.96 31.23
CA ALA A 522 10.11 17.09 30.30
C ALA A 522 10.44 16.54 28.90
N VAL A 523 9.41 16.08 28.20
CA VAL A 523 9.43 15.78 26.76
C VAL A 523 8.35 16.62 26.07
N PHE A 524 8.75 17.33 25.01
CA PHE A 524 7.89 18.15 24.17
C PHE A 524 7.66 17.45 22.83
N ILE A 525 6.39 17.35 22.43
CA ILE A 525 5.91 16.73 21.20
C ILE A 525 4.87 17.69 20.60
N ILE A 526 5.33 18.74 19.93
CA ILE A 526 4.46 19.79 19.40
C ILE A 526 4.45 19.71 17.88
N TYR A 527 3.33 19.27 17.29
CA TYR A 527 3.18 19.03 15.84
C TYR A 527 4.22 18.05 15.26
N SER A 528 4.71 17.12 16.09
CA SER A 528 5.76 16.15 15.74
C SER A 528 5.19 14.76 15.39
N GLN A 529 3.90 14.55 15.65
CA GLN A 529 3.15 13.36 15.23
C GLN A 529 2.59 13.46 13.80
N LEU A 530 2.83 14.57 13.11
CA LEU A 530 2.45 14.73 11.71
C LEU A 530 3.08 13.58 10.91
N GLY A 531 2.25 12.82 10.18
CA GLY A 531 2.72 11.74 9.31
C GLY A 531 2.97 10.42 10.03
N LEU A 532 2.79 10.38 11.37
CA LEU A 532 2.85 9.15 12.14
C LEU A 532 1.46 8.52 12.26
N SER A 533 1.43 7.18 12.20
CA SER A 533 0.25 6.41 12.59
C SER A 533 0.12 6.32 14.11
N TYR A 534 -1.07 6.00 14.62
CA TYR A 534 -1.28 5.80 16.06
C TYR A 534 -0.31 4.77 16.68
N PRO A 535 -0.07 3.57 16.10
CA PRO A 535 0.87 2.61 16.66
C PRO A 535 2.32 3.13 16.71
N ALA A 536 2.74 3.84 15.66
CA ALA A 536 4.08 4.43 15.59
C ALA A 536 4.24 5.50 16.67
N PHE A 537 3.30 6.44 16.74
CA PHE A 537 3.27 7.47 17.76
C PHE A 537 3.19 6.89 19.18
N HIS A 538 2.35 5.88 19.40
CA HIS A 538 2.18 5.26 20.70
C HIS A 538 3.44 4.55 21.18
N SER A 539 4.13 3.83 20.29
CA SER A 539 5.38 3.16 20.63
C SER A 539 6.47 4.17 21.04
N ALA A 540 6.60 5.28 20.31
CA ALA A 540 7.50 6.38 20.66
C ALA A 540 7.12 7.06 21.98
N ALA A 541 5.84 7.43 22.15
CA ALA A 541 5.33 8.09 23.35
C ALA A 541 5.55 7.26 24.62
N VAL A 542 5.40 5.92 24.55
CA VAL A 542 5.71 5.04 25.69
C VAL A 542 7.20 5.06 26.04
N LYS A 543 8.10 5.12 25.05
CA LYS A 543 9.54 5.28 25.30
C LYS A 543 9.85 6.61 25.97
N PHE A 544 9.23 7.68 25.48
CA PHE A 544 9.39 9.02 26.03
C PHE A 544 8.83 9.11 27.46
N ALA A 545 7.68 8.51 27.73
CA ALA A 545 7.12 8.43 29.08
C ALA A 545 8.04 7.66 30.04
N LYS A 546 8.71 6.59 29.59
CA LYS A 546 9.70 5.86 30.39
C LYS A 546 10.99 6.64 30.63
N ALA A 547 11.33 7.55 29.72
CA ALA A 547 12.49 8.42 29.85
C ALA A 547 12.22 9.63 30.77
N LEU A 548 10.98 9.83 31.22
CA LEU A 548 10.67 10.89 32.18
C LEU A 548 11.06 10.50 33.61
N GLN A 549 11.56 11.48 34.34
CA GLN A 549 11.76 11.41 35.79
C GLN A 549 10.40 11.37 36.51
N PRO A 550 10.33 10.85 37.76
CA PRO A 550 9.13 11.02 38.59
C PRO A 550 8.77 12.51 38.76
N GLY A 551 7.52 12.89 38.51
CA GLY A 551 7.10 14.30 38.45
C GLY A 551 7.37 14.99 37.10
N GLY A 552 7.96 14.29 36.12
CA GLY A 552 8.30 14.82 34.80
C GLY A 552 7.07 15.08 33.92
N LEU A 553 7.24 15.97 32.94
CA LEU A 553 6.16 16.48 32.09
C LEU A 553 6.20 15.89 30.68
N MET A 554 5.04 15.54 30.12
CA MET A 554 4.87 15.34 28.69
C MET A 554 3.97 16.42 28.13
N VAL A 555 4.45 17.14 27.12
CA VAL A 555 3.73 18.24 26.48
C VAL A 555 3.37 17.81 25.06
N ILE A 556 2.08 17.73 24.74
CA ILE A 556 1.60 17.42 23.38
C ILE A 556 0.82 18.62 22.84
N GLY A 557 1.19 19.09 21.66
CA GLY A 557 0.49 20.17 20.94
C GLY A 557 0.07 19.73 19.55
N GLN A 558 -1.20 19.94 19.17
CA GLN A 558 -1.75 19.49 17.88
C GLN A 558 -3.05 20.19 17.50
N SER A 559 -3.49 19.97 16.26
CA SER A 559 -4.86 20.29 15.85
C SER A 559 -5.81 19.17 16.31
N PRO A 560 -6.91 19.46 17.01
CA PRO A 560 -7.81 18.44 17.53
C PRO A 560 -8.73 17.89 16.43
N ALA A 561 -9.11 16.61 16.56
CA ALA A 561 -9.96 15.91 15.59
C ALA A 561 -11.46 16.28 15.68
N ASP A 562 -11.87 17.14 16.61
CA ASP A 562 -13.28 17.48 16.87
C ASP A 562 -14.02 18.04 15.64
N ASP A 563 -13.30 18.69 14.74
CA ASP A 563 -13.85 19.28 13.51
C ASP A 563 -13.86 18.29 12.32
N VAL A 564 -13.34 17.07 12.50
CA VAL A 564 -13.36 16.01 11.48
C VAL A 564 -14.79 15.47 11.33
N PRO A 565 -15.31 15.29 10.10
CA PRO A 565 -16.66 14.77 9.87
C PRO A 565 -16.91 13.47 10.64
N ALA A 566 -18.05 13.36 11.32
CA ALA A 566 -18.38 12.23 12.20
C ALA A 566 -18.53 10.88 11.47
N ASP A 567 -18.62 10.91 10.14
CA ASP A 567 -18.69 9.77 9.23
C ASP A 567 -17.36 9.43 8.55
N ALA A 568 -16.28 10.15 8.87
CA ALA A 568 -14.94 9.85 8.37
C ALA A 568 -14.51 8.42 8.74
N SER A 569 -13.95 7.67 7.78
CA SER A 569 -13.52 6.29 7.98
C SER A 569 -12.28 6.15 8.87
N GLU A 570 -11.57 7.25 9.07
CA GLU A 570 -10.32 7.37 9.81
C GLU A 570 -10.51 7.41 11.33
N TRP A 571 -11.77 7.55 11.79
CA TRP A 571 -12.11 7.52 13.22
C TRP A 571 -11.78 6.18 13.87
N ASP A 572 -11.16 6.23 15.04
CA ASP A 572 -11.07 5.08 15.92
C ASP A 572 -12.47 4.68 16.47
N LEU A 573 -12.63 3.43 16.90
CA LEU A 573 -13.90 2.86 17.40
C LEU A 573 -14.51 3.63 18.59
N THR A 574 -13.67 4.19 19.44
CA THR A 574 -14.02 4.99 20.62
C THR A 574 -14.23 6.47 20.29
N ARG A 575 -13.98 6.88 19.04
CA ARG A 575 -14.04 8.28 18.57
C ARG A 575 -13.17 9.22 19.41
N SER A 576 -12.01 8.73 19.83
CA SER A 576 -11.04 9.49 20.62
C SER A 576 -9.93 10.09 19.75
N TYR A 577 -9.63 9.51 18.59
CA TYR A 577 -8.68 10.03 17.61
C TYR A 577 -9.06 9.62 16.17
N VAL A 578 -8.43 10.27 15.20
CA VAL A 578 -8.39 9.87 13.78
C VAL A 578 -6.96 9.56 13.39
N ASP A 579 -6.77 8.55 12.53
CA ASP A 579 -5.45 8.13 12.06
C ASP A 579 -5.43 8.12 10.52
N GLY A 580 -4.52 8.90 9.94
CA GLY A 580 -4.38 9.04 8.49
C GLY A 580 -5.39 9.99 7.84
N TYR A 581 -6.03 10.88 8.60
CA TYR A 581 -6.91 11.90 8.04
C TYR A 581 -6.09 13.00 7.37
N ASN A 582 -6.46 13.36 6.14
CA ASN A 582 -5.79 14.41 5.37
C ASN A 582 -6.23 15.78 5.88
N LEU A 583 -5.43 16.38 6.76
CA LEU A 583 -5.60 17.76 7.20
C LEU A 583 -4.88 18.68 6.19
N PRO A 584 -5.52 19.76 5.70
CA PRO A 584 -4.81 20.78 4.94
C PRO A 584 -3.80 21.47 5.88
N PHE A 585 -2.52 21.20 5.68
CA PHE A 585 -1.41 21.78 6.44
C PHE A 585 -0.57 22.64 5.49
N MET A 586 -0.46 23.94 5.76
CA MET A 586 0.21 24.92 4.88
C MET A 586 -0.34 24.93 3.42
N GLY A 587 -1.61 24.54 3.23
CA GLY A 587 -2.28 24.48 1.93
C GLY A 587 -2.17 23.14 1.20
N GLU A 588 -1.44 22.16 1.75
CA GLU A 588 -1.30 20.81 1.17
C GLU A 588 -1.93 19.75 2.08
N PRO A 589 -2.60 18.72 1.53
CA PRO A 589 -3.19 17.66 2.34
C PRO A 589 -2.09 16.79 2.96
N PHE A 590 -2.07 16.70 4.29
CA PHE A 590 -1.12 15.89 5.04
C PHE A 590 -1.85 14.85 5.90
N ALA A 591 -1.53 13.57 5.72
CA ALA A 591 -2.09 12.50 6.51
C ALA A 591 -1.52 12.56 7.93
N THR A 592 -2.38 12.78 8.93
CA THR A 592 -1.93 12.96 10.31
C THR A 592 -2.76 12.18 11.30
N LEU A 593 -2.11 11.75 12.38
CA LEU A 593 -2.76 11.39 13.63
C LEU A 593 -3.25 12.66 14.33
N MET A 594 -4.53 12.68 14.72
CA MET A 594 -5.10 13.77 15.51
C MET A 594 -6.00 13.17 16.59
N PHE A 595 -5.84 13.61 17.84
CA PHE A 595 -6.77 13.24 18.90
C PHE A 595 -7.89 14.27 19.02
N THR A 596 -9.07 13.84 19.46
CA THR A 596 -10.09 14.76 19.98
C THR A 596 -9.60 15.43 21.25
N ARG A 597 -10.25 16.52 21.64
CA ARG A 597 -9.93 17.25 22.87
C ARG A 597 -9.91 16.37 24.11
N GLU A 598 -10.93 15.52 24.25
CA GLU A 598 -11.00 14.55 25.34
C GLU A 598 -10.11 13.34 25.10
N GLY A 599 -9.92 12.92 23.84
CA GLY A 599 -9.04 11.83 23.47
C GLY A 599 -7.58 12.08 23.83
N GLN A 600 -7.06 13.29 23.61
CA GLN A 600 -5.70 13.66 23.98
C GLN A 600 -5.50 13.61 25.50
N LYS A 601 -6.46 14.13 26.26
CA LYS A 601 -6.43 14.06 27.74
C LYS A 601 -6.54 12.63 28.25
N LYS A 602 -7.42 11.82 27.66
CA LYS A 602 -7.53 10.40 27.98
C LYS A 602 -6.21 9.68 27.69
N TYR A 603 -5.58 9.98 26.56
CA TYR A 603 -4.30 9.40 26.17
C TYR A 603 -3.20 9.69 27.20
N MET A 604 -3.10 10.93 27.70
CA MET A 604 -2.19 11.27 28.80
C MET A 604 -2.47 10.44 30.07
N ARG A 605 -3.75 10.28 30.44
CA ARG A 605 -4.13 9.46 31.61
C ARG A 605 -3.82 7.98 31.42
N ASP A 606 -4.00 7.45 30.22
CA ASP A 606 -3.67 6.06 29.87
C ASP A 606 -2.14 5.81 29.94
N LEU A 607 -1.32 6.83 29.71
CA LEU A 607 0.13 6.81 29.97
C LEU A 607 0.50 6.96 31.46
N GLY A 608 -0.50 7.02 32.34
CA GLY A 608 -0.31 7.16 33.79
C GLY A 608 -0.03 8.58 34.27
N MET A 609 -0.38 9.61 33.48
CA MET A 609 -0.13 11.01 33.79
C MET A 609 -1.39 11.75 34.26
N GLU A 610 -1.21 12.73 35.14
CA GLU A 610 -2.24 13.71 35.50
C GLU A 610 -2.19 14.90 34.54
N VAL A 611 -3.34 15.32 34.00
CA VAL A 611 -3.40 16.51 33.14
C VAL A 611 -3.38 17.76 34.02
N VAL A 612 -2.30 18.53 33.93
CA VAL A 612 -2.07 19.74 34.75
C VAL A 612 -2.29 21.05 33.97
N TYR A 613 -2.37 20.98 32.65
CA TYR A 613 -2.69 22.11 31.79
C TYR A 613 -3.37 21.60 30.50
N ASP A 614 -4.42 22.30 30.06
CA ASP A 614 -5.17 22.06 28.83
C ASP A 614 -5.63 23.42 28.30
N THR A 615 -5.22 23.77 27.10
CA THR A 615 -5.71 24.97 26.41
C THR A 615 -6.09 24.62 24.98
N VAL A 616 -7.19 25.20 24.52
CA VAL A 616 -7.69 25.07 23.15
C VAL A 616 -8.03 26.47 22.67
N ASP A 617 -7.47 26.85 21.52
CA ASP A 617 -7.82 28.12 20.88
C ASP A 617 -7.64 28.03 19.36
N ILE A 618 -8.13 29.04 18.65
CA ILE A 618 -8.02 29.14 17.20
C ILE A 618 -6.84 30.07 16.89
N PHE A 619 -5.85 29.54 16.17
CA PHE A 619 -4.70 30.28 15.70
C PHE A 619 -4.84 30.57 14.20
N GLN A 620 -4.56 31.80 13.78
CA GLN A 620 -4.43 32.15 12.38
C GLN A 620 -2.93 32.21 12.05
N PRO A 621 -2.40 31.26 11.25
CA PRO A 621 -1.02 31.33 10.80
C PRO A 621 -0.77 32.56 9.93
N ASP A 622 0.41 33.14 10.02
CA ASP A 622 0.84 34.28 9.19
C ASP A 622 1.24 33.79 7.79
N SER A 623 0.27 33.22 7.07
CA SER A 623 0.42 32.67 5.72
C SER A 623 -0.89 32.79 4.96
N ALA A 624 -0.84 33.37 3.76
CA ALA A 624 -2.00 33.50 2.88
C ALA A 624 -2.57 32.16 2.38
N LYS A 625 -1.84 31.05 2.59
CA LYS A 625 -2.24 29.69 2.20
C LYS A 625 -2.93 28.92 3.34
N SER A 626 -2.97 29.47 4.56
CA SER A 626 -3.44 28.76 5.76
C SER A 626 -4.74 29.35 6.28
N ASP A 627 -5.73 28.49 6.48
CA ASP A 627 -6.99 28.84 7.15
C ASP A 627 -6.78 28.93 8.68
N PRO A 628 -7.72 29.52 9.44
CA PRO A 628 -7.67 29.45 10.90
C PRO A 628 -7.71 28.00 11.39
N GLU A 629 -6.81 27.65 12.30
CA GLU A 629 -6.67 26.30 12.83
C GLU A 629 -7.02 26.25 14.31
N THR A 630 -7.93 25.34 14.70
CA THR A 630 -8.09 24.98 16.11
C THR A 630 -6.83 24.23 16.56
N GLN A 631 -6.24 24.63 17.68
CA GLN A 631 -5.06 23.98 18.25
C GLN A 631 -5.29 23.70 19.74
N GLN A 632 -4.87 22.51 20.18
CA GLN A 632 -4.90 22.10 21.57
C GLN A 632 -3.48 21.82 22.07
N TYR A 633 -3.17 22.31 23.27
CA TYR A 633 -1.93 22.00 23.98
C TYR A 633 -2.25 21.42 25.37
N VAL A 634 -1.70 20.25 25.65
CA VAL A 634 -1.92 19.52 26.91
C VAL A 634 -0.59 19.20 27.58
N ILE A 635 -0.49 19.48 28.88
CA ILE A 635 0.64 19.07 29.72
C ILE A 635 0.15 17.96 30.66
N GLY A 636 0.72 16.77 30.49
CA GLY A 636 0.60 15.66 31.44
C GLY A 636 1.80 15.63 32.38
N GLN A 637 1.57 15.33 33.66
CA GLN A 637 2.61 15.17 34.66
C GLN A 637 2.58 13.74 35.22
N LEU A 638 3.73 13.07 35.23
CA LEU A 638 3.86 11.79 35.93
C LEU A 638 3.73 12.01 37.45
N PRO A 639 3.11 11.07 38.18
CA PRO A 639 3.08 11.13 39.64
C PRO A 639 4.50 11.27 40.22
N HIS A 640 4.64 12.09 41.25
CA HIS A 640 5.86 12.06 42.05
C HIS A 640 6.01 10.69 42.71
N ALA A 641 7.25 10.20 42.82
CA ALA A 641 7.51 8.97 43.56
C ALA A 641 6.94 9.10 44.97
N SER A 642 6.09 8.17 45.38
CA SER A 642 5.61 8.07 46.76
C SER A 642 6.82 7.93 47.67
N LYS A 643 7.04 8.92 48.55
CA LYS A 643 8.10 8.89 49.56
C LYS A 643 7.96 7.74 50.53
#